data_AF-A0AAV6NRC2-F1
#
_entry.id   AF-A0AAV6NRC2-F1
#
_cell.length_a   1.000
_cell.length_b   1.000
_cell.length_c   1.000
_cell.angle_alpha   90.00
_cell.angle_beta   90.00
_cell.angle_gamma   90.00
#
_symmetry.space_group_name_H-M   'P 1'
#
loop_
_entity.id
_entity.type
_entity.pdbx_description
1 polymer ?
#
loop_
_entity_poly.entity_id
_entity_poly.type
_entity_poly.pdbx_seq_one_letter_code
_entity_poly.pdbx_strand_id
1 'polypeptide(L)'
;MEGAVISGFVSVFPAAIAVAVVAVLVHLYFYSAWRKTAELRRKLREQGVMGPPPSVLFGNLPEMKKIQLEAAAMASPPRHASAIVAHDYTSTLFPYLAKWRKQYGPLYTYSTGTKQHLYTTKVEMVKDLTLSNNLNLGKPLFINKRNAPLFGHGITTTNGSLWVLQRKIIAPEFFMDRVRGMVALMAKAGSSLIEKWEARIGDGSMVEIEVDEDLKEYSADVIARACFGSSYEKGKEIFTKIRDLQKLLSEESILVGSIPLRRIKELEKEINSSIWETVQQRREQCSKTSSSDKDLLQLIMEAAMTESSLPAKHSSKNFIVDNCKTMYFAGHETTAVAAAWSLMLLALHPDWQDRIRSEFAHTCPDGRFDMTAISQLKSVSLVVQEMLRLYPPGAFVSRETFEESMSHQMYPILTSCARVIIQGVVISGFVPVFPAAIAVVVVAVVFHLYFYSAWRKAAELRRKLGEQGVMGPPPSALFGNLPEMKKIQLEAAAMASPPCHASAIVAHDYTSTVFPYFVKWRKQYGIWLIPTDASTLYTYSTETKQHLYANKVELVKDLKLSNNLNLGKPLDVKKKFAPILGHSIIVSNGSFWALQHKIIASEFFMDRVRGMVALMAEAGSSLIEKWEARIGDGSMVEIEVDEDLKEYSADVISRACFGSSYEKGKEIFTKITDLQKLLCGENFLVSSISLSEKFFKPSQHRRIKKLEKEINSSICETVQQRQEQCSKTSSSDKDLLQLIMEAAMTDSSLRAKQSSRNFIIDNCKTMYFVGHDTTGAWSLMLLALHPDWQDRIRSEFAHTCPDGRFDMTAISQLKSVSLVVQETLRLYPPGAFVARETLDEVRLGNVVIPKGVCIWTLIPTLHREIEIWGEDANEFKPERFADGIAKAGKVPQLYMPFGAGHRQCLGKNFALVELKIIISLIVSKFRFSLSPEYHHSPSFRMIMGPSNSVKIVCQRV
;
A
#
# COMPACT_ATOMS: atom_id res chain seq x y z
N MET A 1 -30.24 -49.18 -55.47
CA MET A 1 -29.94 -49.15 -54.02
C MET A 1 -29.20 -47.84 -53.69
N GLU A 2 -29.73 -46.67 -54.06
CA GLU A 2 -28.92 -45.44 -54.15
C GLU A 2 -29.35 -44.27 -53.25
N GLY A 3 -30.63 -44.15 -52.88
CA GLY A 3 -31.13 -42.97 -52.14
C GLY A 3 -30.49 -42.74 -50.77
N ALA A 4 -30.00 -43.79 -50.10
CA ALA A 4 -29.43 -43.70 -48.75
C ALA A 4 -28.02 -43.07 -48.72
N VAL A 5 -27.22 -43.24 -49.77
CA VAL A 5 -25.81 -42.78 -49.80
C VAL A 5 -25.72 -41.26 -50.00
N ILE A 6 -26.63 -40.69 -50.79
CA ILE A 6 -26.64 -39.27 -51.17
C ILE A 6 -26.92 -38.37 -49.94
N SER A 7 -27.78 -38.81 -49.01
CA SER A 7 -28.11 -38.09 -47.78
C SER A 7 -26.89 -37.78 -46.90
N GLY A 8 -25.94 -38.72 -46.81
CA GLY A 8 -24.72 -38.55 -46.01
C GLY A 8 -23.76 -37.48 -46.54
N PHE A 9 -23.69 -37.30 -47.86
CA PHE A 9 -22.79 -36.32 -48.46
C PHE A 9 -23.29 -34.87 -48.36
N VAL A 10 -24.60 -34.65 -48.48
CA VAL A 10 -25.20 -33.29 -48.49
C VAL A 10 -25.06 -32.58 -47.13
N SER A 11 -24.94 -33.32 -46.02
CA SER A 11 -24.81 -32.75 -44.67
C SER A 11 -23.36 -32.47 -44.24
N VAL A 12 -22.40 -33.29 -44.67
CA VAL A 12 -20.98 -33.17 -44.24
C VAL A 12 -20.21 -32.13 -45.06
N PHE A 13 -20.49 -32.02 -46.37
CA PHE A 13 -19.75 -31.14 -47.28
C PHE A 13 -19.83 -29.63 -46.90
N PRO A 14 -21.00 -29.07 -46.53
CA PRO A 14 -21.10 -27.67 -46.13
C PRO A 14 -20.34 -27.36 -44.83
N ALA A 15 -20.33 -28.31 -43.88
CA ALA A 15 -19.59 -28.16 -42.62
C ALA A 15 -18.07 -28.17 -42.84
N ALA A 16 -17.56 -29.04 -43.71
CA ALA A 16 -16.15 -29.07 -44.10
C ALA A 16 -15.73 -27.77 -44.79
N ILE A 17 -16.54 -27.26 -45.73
CA ILE A 17 -16.30 -25.96 -46.40
C ILE A 17 -16.31 -24.81 -45.39
N ALA A 18 -17.25 -24.78 -44.45
CA ALA A 18 -17.31 -23.75 -43.41
C ALA A 18 -16.07 -23.73 -42.52
N VAL A 19 -15.58 -24.91 -42.08
CA VAL A 19 -14.34 -25.03 -41.30
C VAL A 19 -13.12 -24.58 -42.13
N ALA A 20 -13.05 -24.96 -43.40
CA ALA A 20 -11.96 -24.55 -44.30
C ALA A 20 -11.94 -23.02 -44.54
N VAL A 21 -13.09 -22.40 -44.82
CA VAL A 21 -13.21 -20.95 -45.00
C VAL A 21 -12.85 -20.20 -43.72
N VAL A 22 -13.29 -20.66 -42.55
CA VAL A 22 -12.90 -20.09 -41.26
C VAL A 22 -11.38 -20.20 -41.05
N ALA A 23 -10.77 -21.35 -41.36
CA ALA A 23 -9.32 -21.54 -41.24
C ALA A 23 -8.53 -20.60 -42.16
N VAL A 24 -8.95 -20.43 -43.42
CA VAL A 24 -8.30 -19.51 -44.39
C VAL A 24 -8.44 -18.04 -43.96
N LEU A 25 -9.62 -17.62 -43.51
CA LEU A 25 -9.83 -16.24 -43.03
C LEU A 25 -9.02 -15.94 -41.76
N VAL A 26 -8.93 -16.91 -40.83
CA VAL A 26 -8.06 -16.81 -39.65
C VAL A 26 -6.59 -16.73 -40.05
N HIS A 27 -6.14 -17.52 -41.03
CA HIS A 27 -4.77 -17.48 -41.54
C HIS A 27 -4.43 -16.12 -42.18
N LEU A 28 -5.28 -15.60 -43.06
CA LEU A 28 -5.07 -14.30 -43.73
C LEU A 28 -5.06 -13.12 -42.73
N TYR A 29 -5.89 -13.17 -41.69
CA TYR A 29 -5.84 -12.19 -40.61
C TYR A 29 -4.49 -12.21 -39.87
N PHE A 30 -4.05 -13.37 -39.40
CA PHE A 30 -2.79 -13.46 -38.67
C PHE A 30 -1.58 -13.12 -39.55
N TYR A 31 -1.59 -13.50 -40.83
CA TYR A 31 -0.53 -13.16 -41.79
C TYR A 31 -0.43 -11.64 -42.04
N SER A 32 -1.55 -10.95 -42.30
CA SER A 32 -1.56 -9.50 -42.53
C SER A 32 -1.15 -8.71 -41.29
N ALA A 33 -1.61 -9.12 -40.11
CA ALA A 33 -1.24 -8.50 -38.84
C ALA A 33 0.24 -8.73 -38.48
N TRP A 34 0.77 -9.93 -38.73
CA TRP A 34 2.20 -10.24 -38.57
C TRP A 34 3.08 -9.35 -39.46
N ARG A 35 2.72 -9.23 -40.75
CA ARG A 35 3.46 -8.40 -41.74
C ARG A 35 3.59 -6.94 -41.28
N LYS A 36 2.55 -6.33 -40.72
CA LYS A 36 2.61 -4.94 -40.23
C LYS A 36 3.58 -4.78 -39.03
N THR A 37 3.65 -5.75 -38.12
CA THR A 37 4.64 -5.69 -37.02
C THR A 37 6.07 -5.95 -37.48
N ALA A 38 6.25 -6.80 -38.51
CA ALA A 38 7.57 -7.09 -39.07
C ALA A 38 8.19 -5.86 -39.74
N GLU A 39 7.39 -5.11 -40.51
CA GLU A 39 7.83 -3.88 -41.18
C GLU A 39 8.23 -2.77 -40.19
N LEU A 40 7.44 -2.54 -39.13
CA LEU A 40 7.81 -1.57 -38.07
C LEU A 40 9.11 -1.98 -37.37
N ARG A 41 9.32 -3.28 -37.15
CA ARG A 41 10.54 -3.83 -36.55
C ARG A 41 11.76 -3.73 -37.47
N ARG A 42 11.57 -3.81 -38.79
CA ARG A 42 12.61 -3.58 -39.80
C ARG A 42 13.11 -2.13 -39.71
N LYS A 43 12.20 -1.15 -39.81
CA LYS A 43 12.53 0.29 -39.71
C LYS A 43 13.25 0.66 -38.42
N LEU A 44 12.88 0.07 -37.28
CA LEU A 44 13.55 0.29 -36.00
C LEU A 44 14.97 -0.30 -35.97
N ARG A 45 15.17 -1.49 -36.54
CA ARG A 45 16.51 -2.12 -36.65
C ARG A 45 17.45 -1.34 -37.56
N GLU A 46 16.93 -0.74 -38.64
CA GLU A 46 17.69 0.15 -39.54
C GLU A 46 18.16 1.45 -38.84
N GLN A 47 17.54 1.81 -37.71
CA GLN A 47 17.96 2.90 -36.82
C GLN A 47 18.82 2.40 -35.63
N GLY A 48 19.31 1.16 -35.68
CA GLY A 48 20.09 0.53 -34.61
C GLY A 48 19.28 0.08 -33.39
N VAL A 49 17.95 0.24 -33.40
CA VAL A 49 17.07 -0.18 -32.29
C VAL A 49 16.79 -1.68 -32.38
N MET A 50 17.63 -2.45 -31.70
CA MET A 50 17.52 -3.91 -31.63
C MET A 50 16.45 -4.37 -30.63
N GLY A 51 16.26 -5.69 -30.55
CA GLY A 51 15.25 -6.28 -29.69
C GLY A 51 14.96 -7.75 -29.99
N PRO A 52 14.28 -8.44 -29.06
CA PRO A 52 14.06 -9.88 -29.06
C PRO A 52 13.27 -10.40 -30.28
N PRO A 53 13.56 -11.61 -30.77
CA PRO A 53 12.80 -12.24 -31.85
C PRO A 53 11.41 -12.72 -31.36
N PRO A 54 10.30 -12.21 -31.93
CA PRO A 54 8.95 -12.59 -31.51
C PRO A 54 8.43 -13.87 -32.18
N SER A 55 7.44 -14.50 -31.54
CA SER A 55 6.61 -15.56 -32.12
C SER A 55 5.56 -15.01 -33.11
N VAL A 56 5.21 -15.81 -34.12
CA VAL A 56 4.38 -15.40 -35.28
C VAL A 56 3.00 -14.87 -34.91
N LEU A 57 2.32 -15.48 -33.93
CA LEU A 57 0.92 -15.15 -33.59
C LEU A 57 0.78 -14.23 -32.37
N PHE A 58 1.72 -14.33 -31.43
CA PHE A 58 1.60 -13.71 -30.11
C PHE A 58 2.68 -12.65 -29.85
N GLY A 59 3.52 -12.34 -30.84
CA GLY A 59 4.64 -11.43 -30.65
C GLY A 59 5.65 -12.01 -29.66
N ASN A 60 6.26 -11.18 -28.82
CA ASN A 60 7.02 -11.67 -27.68
C ASN A 60 6.12 -12.16 -26.53
N LEU A 61 4.78 -12.18 -26.60
CA LEU A 61 3.95 -12.64 -25.45
C LEU A 61 4.30 -14.06 -24.94
N PRO A 62 4.75 -15.03 -25.77
CA PRO A 62 5.25 -16.32 -25.29
C PRO A 62 6.72 -16.30 -24.88
N GLU A 63 7.38 -15.14 -24.83
CA GLU A 63 8.70 -14.89 -24.23
C GLU A 63 8.54 -14.01 -22.97
N MET A 64 7.58 -13.09 -23.00
CA MET A 64 6.82 -12.57 -21.86
C MET A 64 5.92 -13.66 -21.22
N LYS A 65 6.02 -14.89 -21.73
CA LYS A 65 5.58 -16.17 -21.19
C LYS A 65 6.54 -17.30 -21.69
N LYS A 66 7.86 -17.01 -21.81
CA LYS A 66 9.00 -17.98 -21.72
C LYS A 66 10.12 -17.52 -20.75
N ILE A 67 10.12 -16.25 -20.40
CA ILE A 67 11.11 -15.61 -19.55
C ILE A 67 10.38 -14.64 -18.57
N GLN A 68 9.10 -14.91 -18.28
CA GLN A 68 8.18 -14.20 -17.36
C GLN A 68 7.26 -15.14 -16.51
N LEU A 69 7.45 -16.47 -16.49
CA LEU A 69 7.12 -17.47 -15.42
C LEU A 69 8.17 -18.32 -14.33
N GLU A 70 9.54 -18.94 -14.19
CA GLU A 70 11.18 -18.92 -14.60
C GLU A 70 12.31 -17.63 -14.42
N ALA A 71 12.78 -16.66 -13.47
CA ALA A 71 12.75 -15.89 -12.09
C ALA A 71 12.31 -16.29 -10.57
N ALA A 72 11.03 -16.17 -10.17
CA ALA A 72 10.24 -16.73 -9.06
C ALA A 72 10.14 -18.24 -8.77
N ALA A 73 11.25 -18.90 -8.90
CA ALA A 73 11.49 -20.17 -8.24
C ALA A 73 13.00 -20.46 -8.26
N MET A 74 13.81 -19.40 -8.17
CA MET A 74 15.15 -19.43 -7.58
C MET A 74 15.02 -18.88 -6.15
N ALA A 75 14.00 -19.35 -5.42
CA ALA A 75 13.27 -18.46 -4.54
C ALA A 75 12.39 -19.08 -3.44
N SER A 76 12.70 -18.76 -2.16
CA SER A 76 11.98 -19.12 -0.92
C SER A 76 11.20 -18.00 -0.20
N PRO A 77 10.12 -18.23 0.57
CA PRO A 77 9.30 -17.19 1.19
C PRO A 77 9.79 -16.68 2.57
N PRO A 78 9.12 -15.69 3.20
CA PRO A 78 9.79 -14.75 4.12
C PRO A 78 9.25 -14.68 5.57
N ARG A 79 9.32 -15.73 6.39
CA ARG A 79 8.51 -15.87 7.63
C ARG A 79 8.34 -14.64 8.54
N HIS A 80 9.38 -13.81 8.67
CA HIS A 80 9.52 -12.70 9.62
C HIS A 80 10.61 -11.67 9.22
N ALA A 81 11.04 -10.79 10.17
CA ALA A 81 11.49 -9.39 10.02
C ALA A 81 12.90 -8.83 10.39
N SER A 82 14.03 -9.50 10.09
CA SER A 82 15.39 -8.87 9.88
C SER A 82 15.90 -9.08 8.45
N ALA A 83 15.01 -9.54 7.60
CA ALA A 83 15.30 -10.86 7.05
C ALA A 83 14.93 -10.91 5.56
N ILE A 84 13.92 -10.16 5.17
CA ILE A 84 13.86 -9.26 4.03
C ILE A 84 15.17 -8.35 4.03
N VAL A 85 15.61 -7.64 2.97
CA VAL A 85 16.68 -6.59 3.15
C VAL A 85 16.77 -5.43 2.13
N ALA A 86 16.29 -5.50 0.86
CA ALA A 86 16.11 -4.26 0.06
C ALA A 86 15.08 -4.29 -1.09
N HIS A 87 15.38 -3.54 -2.14
CA HIS A 87 14.47 -2.61 -2.76
C HIS A 87 14.59 -2.64 -4.27
N ASP A 88 14.85 -3.78 -4.92
CA ASP A 88 14.63 -3.79 -6.36
C ASP A 88 13.14 -3.96 -6.70
N TYR A 89 12.39 -2.84 -6.77
CA TYR A 89 11.10 -2.84 -7.50
C TYR A 89 11.33 -2.98 -8.96
N THR A 90 12.60 -3.02 -9.34
CA THR A 90 13.06 -3.36 -10.65
C THR A 90 13.76 -4.72 -10.69
N SER A 91 13.52 -5.67 -9.77
CA SER A 91 13.74 -7.11 -10.06
C SER A 91 12.51 -8.00 -9.81
N THR A 92 11.36 -7.44 -10.20
CA THR A 92 9.99 -7.62 -9.67
C THR A 92 8.63 -7.30 -10.53
N LEU A 93 8.51 -6.90 -11.85
CA LEU A 93 7.34 -6.34 -12.57
C LEU A 93 6.97 -6.37 -14.08
N PHE A 94 7.83 -6.19 -15.06
CA PHE A 94 7.82 -7.15 -16.16
C PHE A 94 9.22 -7.40 -16.70
N PRO A 95 9.72 -8.65 -16.78
CA PRO A 95 11.16 -8.86 -16.82
C PRO A 95 11.68 -9.07 -18.23
N TYR A 96 10.75 -8.94 -19.15
CA TYR A 96 10.94 -9.11 -20.55
C TYR A 96 11.68 -7.87 -21.03
N LEU A 97 11.09 -6.66 -20.93
CA LEU A 97 11.81 -5.41 -21.24
C LEU A 97 13.08 -5.33 -20.39
N ALA A 98 13.01 -5.74 -19.15
CA ALA A 98 14.13 -5.78 -18.25
C ALA A 98 15.41 -6.49 -18.71
N LYS A 99 15.27 -7.78 -19.05
CA LYS A 99 16.33 -8.59 -19.67
C LYS A 99 16.74 -7.91 -20.96
N TRP A 100 15.77 -7.41 -21.72
CA TRP A 100 16.01 -6.75 -22.98
C TRP A 100 16.75 -5.41 -22.83
N ARG A 101 16.69 -4.65 -21.71
CA ARG A 101 17.61 -3.50 -21.49
C ARG A 101 19.03 -3.97 -21.23
N LYS A 102 19.20 -5.04 -20.44
CA LYS A 102 20.52 -5.65 -20.24
C LYS A 102 21.10 -6.24 -21.53
N GLN A 103 20.25 -6.71 -22.44
CA GLN A 103 20.63 -7.38 -23.68
C GLN A 103 20.76 -6.43 -24.90
N TYR A 104 20.03 -5.32 -24.94
CA TYR A 104 19.93 -4.42 -26.10
C TYR A 104 20.16 -2.93 -25.75
N GLY A 105 20.65 -2.62 -24.54
CA GLY A 105 20.94 -1.25 -24.11
C GLY A 105 19.69 -0.42 -23.76
N PRO A 106 19.81 0.90 -23.51
CA PRO A 106 18.74 1.72 -22.94
C PRO A 106 17.55 2.04 -23.86
N LEU A 107 17.54 1.53 -25.09
CA LEU A 107 16.52 1.75 -26.12
C LEU A 107 16.35 0.48 -26.98
N TYR A 108 15.18 -0.15 -26.97
CA TYR A 108 14.91 -1.40 -27.71
C TYR A 108 13.42 -1.61 -28.00
N THR A 109 13.11 -2.54 -28.90
CA THR A 109 11.75 -2.80 -29.38
C THR A 109 11.29 -4.25 -29.23
N TYR A 110 10.01 -4.47 -28.95
CA TYR A 110 9.38 -5.79 -28.77
C TYR A 110 7.92 -5.76 -29.23
N SER A 111 7.21 -6.89 -29.26
CA SER A 111 5.77 -6.91 -29.60
C SER A 111 4.90 -7.71 -28.64
N THR A 112 3.62 -7.33 -28.58
CA THR A 112 2.55 -8.12 -27.94
C THR A 112 1.44 -8.39 -28.95
N GLY A 113 1.35 -9.62 -29.45
CA GLY A 113 0.51 -9.95 -30.59
C GLY A 113 0.79 -9.00 -31.76
N THR A 114 -0.22 -8.24 -32.15
CA THR A 114 -0.22 -7.34 -33.31
C THR A 114 0.30 -5.91 -33.01
N LYS A 115 0.71 -5.62 -31.77
CA LYS A 115 1.29 -4.33 -31.37
C LYS A 115 2.81 -4.41 -31.23
N GLN A 116 3.54 -3.56 -31.93
CA GLN A 116 4.98 -3.32 -31.73
C GLN A 116 5.15 -2.14 -30.77
N HIS A 117 6.13 -2.23 -29.87
CA HIS A 117 6.38 -1.27 -28.78
C HIS A 117 7.84 -0.79 -28.81
N LEU A 118 8.07 0.42 -28.32
CA LEU A 118 9.41 0.98 -28.12
C LEU A 118 9.59 1.28 -26.63
N TYR A 119 10.65 0.76 -26.02
CA TYR A 119 11.04 1.10 -24.65
C TYR A 119 12.28 1.99 -24.68
N THR A 120 12.27 3.07 -23.89
CA THR A 120 13.43 3.94 -23.72
C THR A 120 13.63 4.32 -22.25
N THR A 121 14.89 4.42 -21.85
CA THR A 121 15.34 5.09 -20.61
C THR A 121 16.54 6.00 -20.88
N LYS A 122 16.69 6.47 -22.12
CA LYS A 122 17.62 7.56 -22.46
C LYS A 122 17.06 8.89 -21.92
N VAL A 123 17.90 9.71 -21.30
CA VAL A 123 17.46 10.91 -20.56
C VAL A 123 16.80 11.93 -21.48
N GLU A 124 17.34 12.06 -22.69
CA GLU A 124 16.87 12.95 -23.75
C GLU A 124 15.45 12.55 -24.18
N MET A 125 15.25 11.27 -24.51
CA MET A 125 13.95 10.76 -24.92
C MET A 125 12.91 10.77 -23.79
N VAL A 126 13.31 10.53 -22.54
CA VAL A 126 12.41 10.63 -21.39
C VAL A 126 12.02 12.09 -21.11
N LYS A 127 12.94 13.03 -21.28
CA LYS A 127 12.67 14.48 -21.24
C LYS A 127 11.67 14.86 -22.34
N ASP A 128 11.89 14.42 -23.58
CA ASP A 128 10.97 14.70 -24.69
C ASP A 128 9.57 14.08 -24.47
N LEU A 129 9.48 12.82 -24.03
CA LEU A 129 8.21 12.16 -23.70
C LEU A 129 7.43 12.83 -22.55
N THR A 130 8.13 13.56 -21.67
CA THR A 130 7.55 14.17 -20.47
C THR A 130 7.22 15.66 -20.65
N LEU A 131 8.00 16.38 -21.48
CA LEU A 131 7.80 17.81 -21.78
C LEU A 131 7.03 18.08 -23.08
N SER A 132 6.84 17.07 -23.94
CA SER A 132 6.12 17.23 -25.21
C SER A 132 4.63 17.54 -25.02
N ASN A 133 4.21 18.68 -25.55
CA ASN A 133 2.82 19.08 -25.71
C ASN A 133 2.21 18.62 -27.06
N ASN A 134 2.87 17.72 -27.79
CA ASN A 134 2.44 17.32 -29.13
C ASN A 134 1.18 16.44 -29.09
N LEU A 135 0.09 16.92 -29.71
CA LEU A 135 -1.21 16.22 -29.75
C LEU A 135 -1.15 14.86 -30.47
N ASN A 136 -0.16 14.63 -31.34
CA ASN A 136 0.05 13.37 -32.05
C ASN A 136 0.77 12.31 -31.18
N LEU A 137 1.11 12.63 -29.92
CA LEU A 137 1.82 11.77 -28.99
C LEU A 137 1.04 11.69 -27.66
N GLY A 138 0.05 10.81 -27.59
CA GLY A 138 -0.89 10.75 -26.46
C GLY A 138 -0.97 9.40 -25.75
N LYS A 139 -1.91 9.26 -24.81
CA LYS A 139 -2.17 8.03 -24.05
C LYS A 139 -2.65 6.91 -24.99
N PRO A 140 -2.10 5.69 -24.97
CA PRO A 140 -2.41 4.66 -25.96
C PRO A 140 -3.89 4.26 -26.02
N LEU A 141 -4.44 4.20 -27.24
CA LEU A 141 -5.85 3.91 -27.50
C LEU A 141 -6.26 2.51 -27.04
N PHE A 142 -5.34 1.54 -27.03
CA PHE A 142 -5.63 0.20 -26.53
C PHE A 142 -5.76 0.16 -25.00
N ILE A 143 -5.01 0.99 -24.27
CA ILE A 143 -5.13 1.17 -22.82
C ILE A 143 -6.40 1.95 -22.51
N ASN A 144 -6.67 3.04 -23.24
CA ASN A 144 -7.86 3.85 -23.05
C ASN A 144 -9.15 3.05 -23.32
N LYS A 145 -9.17 2.18 -24.33
CA LYS A 145 -10.31 1.29 -24.62
C LYS A 145 -10.52 0.23 -23.54
N ARG A 146 -9.44 -0.37 -23.02
CA ARG A 146 -9.51 -1.33 -21.91
C ARG A 146 -10.03 -0.68 -20.62
N ASN A 147 -9.57 0.54 -20.33
CA ASN A 147 -9.96 1.28 -19.14
C ASN A 147 -11.24 2.12 -19.33
N ALA A 148 -11.91 2.03 -20.48
CA ALA A 148 -13.12 2.80 -20.78
C ALA A 148 -14.27 2.56 -19.79
N PRO A 149 -14.52 1.35 -19.24
CA PRO A 149 -15.53 1.19 -18.19
C PRO A 149 -15.23 1.99 -16.92
N LEU A 150 -13.94 2.24 -16.65
CA LEU A 150 -13.44 2.87 -15.43
C LEU A 150 -13.34 4.40 -15.53
N PHE A 151 -13.17 4.94 -16.76
CA PHE A 151 -12.95 6.38 -17.01
C PHE A 151 -13.86 7.02 -18.05
N GLY A 152 -14.50 6.22 -18.90
CA GLY A 152 -15.06 6.67 -20.17
C GLY A 152 -14.09 7.59 -20.91
N HIS A 153 -14.52 8.84 -21.14
CA HIS A 153 -13.76 9.92 -21.75
C HIS A 153 -13.33 11.01 -20.76
N GLY A 154 -12.81 10.63 -19.60
CA GLY A 154 -12.23 11.55 -18.62
C GLY A 154 -10.75 11.86 -18.85
N ILE A 155 -10.19 12.80 -18.09
CA ILE A 155 -8.84 13.36 -18.32
C ILE A 155 -7.69 12.33 -18.30
N THR A 156 -7.88 11.13 -17.74
CA THR A 156 -6.93 10.00 -17.78
C THR A 156 -6.99 9.13 -19.03
N THR A 157 -8.04 9.22 -19.87
CA THR A 157 -8.20 8.44 -21.12
C THR A 157 -8.40 9.28 -22.37
N THR A 158 -8.59 10.59 -22.23
CA THR A 158 -8.68 11.51 -23.36
C THR A 158 -7.31 11.91 -23.91
N ASN A 159 -7.32 12.29 -25.19
CA ASN A 159 -6.23 12.94 -25.92
C ASN A 159 -6.84 14.08 -26.75
N GLY A 160 -6.02 14.91 -27.39
CA GLY A 160 -6.51 15.99 -28.26
C GLY A 160 -7.29 17.08 -27.52
N SER A 161 -8.17 17.78 -28.24
CA SER A 161 -8.93 18.95 -27.73
C SER A 161 -9.74 18.66 -26.46
N LEU A 162 -10.34 17.47 -26.35
CA LEU A 162 -11.13 17.08 -25.18
C LEU A 162 -10.27 17.00 -23.91
N TRP A 163 -9.03 16.52 -24.01
CA TRP A 163 -8.09 16.52 -22.89
C TRP A 163 -7.63 17.93 -22.50
N VAL A 164 -7.41 18.79 -23.49
CA VAL A 164 -7.03 20.20 -23.26
C VAL A 164 -8.14 20.95 -22.52
N LEU A 165 -9.40 20.79 -22.94
CA LEU A 165 -10.57 21.39 -22.28
C LEU A 165 -10.68 20.90 -20.83
N GLN A 166 -10.61 19.58 -20.61
CA GLN A 166 -10.67 18.98 -19.28
C GLN A 166 -9.52 19.49 -18.39
N ARG A 167 -8.30 19.63 -18.93
CA ARG A 167 -7.16 20.17 -18.18
C ARG A 167 -7.30 21.65 -17.85
N LYS A 168 -7.88 22.46 -18.74
CA LYS A 168 -8.17 23.89 -18.48
C LYS A 168 -9.15 24.08 -17.31
N ILE A 169 -10.13 23.20 -17.17
CA ILE A 169 -11.13 23.23 -16.10
C ILE A 169 -10.57 22.66 -14.79
N ILE A 170 -9.87 21.51 -14.87
CA ILE A 170 -9.49 20.72 -13.69
C ILE A 170 -8.20 21.22 -13.02
N ALA A 171 -7.21 21.68 -13.79
CA ALA A 171 -5.88 21.98 -13.24
C ALA A 171 -5.81 23.18 -12.25
N PRO A 172 -6.53 24.31 -12.45
CA PRO A 172 -6.44 25.47 -11.56
C PRO A 172 -6.86 25.16 -10.11
N GLU A 173 -7.81 24.24 -9.91
CA GLU A 173 -8.29 23.84 -8.58
C GLU A 173 -7.29 23.00 -7.77
N PHE A 174 -6.13 22.69 -8.35
CA PHE A 174 -5.00 22.06 -7.66
C PHE A 174 -3.76 22.98 -7.61
N PHE A 175 -3.89 24.27 -7.92
CA PHE A 175 -2.84 25.25 -7.66
C PHE A 175 -2.74 25.57 -6.16
N MET A 176 -1.55 25.94 -5.70
CA MET A 176 -1.24 26.10 -4.26
C MET A 176 -2.16 27.11 -3.55
N ASP A 177 -2.68 28.08 -4.26
CA ASP A 177 -3.57 29.13 -3.74
C ASP A 177 -4.96 28.58 -3.41
N ARG A 178 -5.47 27.65 -4.24
CA ARG A 178 -6.70 26.88 -3.97
C ARG A 178 -6.45 25.81 -2.91
N VAL A 179 -5.34 25.09 -3.00
CA VAL A 179 -4.95 24.07 -2.01
C VAL A 179 -4.74 24.68 -0.61
N ARG A 180 -4.32 25.95 -0.50
CA ARG A 180 -4.27 26.71 0.75
C ARG A 180 -5.64 26.81 1.42
N GLY A 181 -6.69 27.16 0.67
CA GLY A 181 -8.07 27.14 1.16
C GLY A 181 -8.56 25.74 1.52
N MET A 182 -7.98 24.70 0.90
CA MET A 182 -8.25 23.31 1.27
C MET A 182 -7.57 22.89 2.57
N VAL A 183 -6.59 23.61 3.11
CA VAL A 183 -5.80 23.12 4.25
C VAL A 183 -6.63 22.80 5.47
N ALA A 184 -7.49 23.68 6.00
CA ALA A 184 -8.37 23.34 7.15
C ALA A 184 -9.40 22.23 6.84
N LEU A 185 -9.56 21.91 5.57
CA LEU A 185 -10.50 20.96 4.98
C LEU A 185 -9.80 19.60 4.72
N MET A 186 -8.47 19.59 4.62
CA MET A 186 -7.57 18.44 4.84
C MET A 186 -7.19 18.32 6.34
N ALA A 187 -7.21 19.40 7.09
CA ALA A 187 -6.67 19.49 8.45
C ALA A 187 -7.74 19.68 9.51
N LYS A 188 -8.98 19.42 9.12
CA LYS A 188 -9.93 18.71 9.96
C LYS A 188 -9.90 17.21 9.63
N ALA A 189 -8.99 16.81 8.73
CA ALA A 189 -8.94 15.45 8.26
C ALA A 189 -8.02 14.50 8.98
N GLY A 190 -6.80 14.72 9.47
CA GLY A 190 -6.07 13.60 10.13
C GLY A 190 -6.74 13.04 11.40
N SER A 191 -7.80 13.69 11.89
CA SER A 191 -8.41 13.44 13.19
C SER A 191 -9.74 12.65 13.27
N SER A 192 -10.01 11.48 12.65
CA SER A 192 -11.03 10.48 13.15
C SER A 192 -10.36 9.45 14.03
N LEU A 193 -9.08 9.34 13.77
CA LEU A 193 -8.34 8.13 13.53
C LEU A 193 -6.86 8.34 13.89
N ILE A 194 -6.57 9.57 14.31
CA ILE A 194 -6.07 9.92 15.63
C ILE A 194 -7.24 9.66 16.68
N GLU A 195 -7.93 9.62 17.84
CA GLU A 195 -9.19 8.99 18.33
C GLU A 195 -9.68 7.68 17.81
N LYS A 196 -9.31 7.33 16.60
CA LYS A 196 -9.39 5.95 16.21
C LYS A 196 -8.07 5.24 16.27
N TRP A 197 -6.87 5.87 16.33
CA TRP A 197 -5.61 5.09 16.36
C TRP A 197 -5.54 4.21 17.63
N GLU A 198 -4.73 4.57 18.60
CA GLU A 198 -4.79 4.18 20.01
C GLU A 198 -6.19 3.85 20.70
N ALA A 199 -7.43 4.00 20.22
CA ALA A 199 -8.60 4.01 21.15
C ALA A 199 -9.17 2.66 21.70
N ARG A 200 -8.67 1.36 21.22
CA ARG A 200 -9.34 -0.30 19.86
C ARG A 200 -8.12 0.59 21.87
N ILE A 201 -6.71 0.75 22.21
CA ILE A 201 -5.49 -0.08 22.23
C ILE A 201 -5.22 -0.67 23.62
N GLY A 202 -5.73 -0.12 24.71
CA GLY A 202 -5.99 -0.85 25.95
C GLY A 202 -5.93 0.03 27.19
N ASP A 203 -5.86 -0.61 28.36
CA ASP A 203 -5.09 -0.13 29.51
C ASP A 203 -3.60 -0.55 29.38
N GLY A 204 -3.25 -1.34 28.34
CA GLY A 204 -1.99 -2.09 28.17
C GLY A 204 -0.73 -1.26 27.77
N SER A 205 0.40 -1.75 27.16
CA SER A 205 1.54 -1.02 26.44
C SER A 205 1.86 -1.35 24.96
N MET A 206 1.85 -2.61 24.55
CA MET A 206 2.48 -3.11 23.32
C MET A 206 1.61 -4.11 22.54
N VAL A 207 1.26 -3.90 21.26
CA VAL A 207 0.60 -4.94 20.43
C VAL A 207 0.94 -4.75 18.94
N GLU A 208 0.28 -5.54 18.11
CA GLU A 208 0.16 -5.47 16.66
C GLU A 208 -1.29 -5.06 16.33
N ILE A 209 -1.61 -3.89 15.80
CA ILE A 209 -0.86 -3.09 14.82
C ILE A 209 -0.76 -3.82 13.34
N GLU A 210 -2.01 -3.75 11.36
CA GLU A 210 -1.95 -3.80 9.87
C GLU A 210 -2.73 -2.56 9.44
N VAL A 211 -2.20 -1.86 8.44
CA VAL A 211 -2.50 -0.43 8.26
C VAL A 211 -3.29 -0.13 6.98
N ASP A 212 -3.51 -1.18 6.19
CA ASP A 212 -4.47 -1.15 5.10
C ASP A 212 -5.87 -1.41 5.66
N GLU A 213 -6.40 -0.62 6.60
CA GLU A 213 -7.86 -0.52 6.71
C GLU A 213 -8.63 0.78 6.76
N ASP A 214 -8.19 2.01 7.08
CA ASP A 214 -7.18 2.76 7.81
C ASP A 214 -6.90 4.08 7.05
N LEU A 215 -5.72 4.28 6.48
CA LEU A 215 -5.51 5.52 5.72
C LEU A 215 -6.19 5.50 4.32
N LYS A 216 -7.35 4.80 4.12
CA LYS A 216 -8.36 5.11 3.08
C LYS A 216 -9.30 6.20 3.63
N GLU A 217 -10.28 5.86 4.45
CA GLU A 217 -11.24 6.73 5.14
C GLU A 217 -10.65 7.81 6.06
N TYR A 218 -9.32 8.03 6.20
CA TYR A 218 -8.79 9.43 6.35
C TYR A 218 -9.48 10.42 5.41
N SER A 219 -9.86 9.87 4.26
CA SER A 219 -9.53 10.51 3.04
C SER A 219 -10.28 9.98 1.84
N ALA A 220 -11.59 9.76 2.01
CA ALA A 220 -12.50 9.98 0.88
C ALA A 220 -13.60 11.05 0.99
N ASP A 221 -13.54 11.81 2.05
CA ASP A 221 -13.21 13.24 2.22
C ASP A 221 -12.73 14.09 0.98
N VAL A 222 -11.88 15.14 1.12
CA VAL A 222 -11.33 16.15 0.14
C VAL A 222 -11.10 15.98 -1.41
N ILE A 223 -11.10 14.84 -2.12
CA ILE A 223 -11.53 14.92 -3.55
C ILE A 223 -13.04 15.11 -3.50
N ALA A 224 -13.79 14.29 -2.75
CA ALA A 224 -15.17 14.59 -2.42
C ALA A 224 -15.31 16.00 -1.77
N ARG A 225 -14.64 16.28 -0.64
CA ARG A 225 -14.85 17.58 0.05
C ARG A 225 -14.41 18.82 -0.69
N ALA A 226 -13.23 18.83 -1.31
CA ALA A 226 -12.79 20.02 -2.04
C ALA A 226 -13.20 20.03 -3.51
N CYS A 227 -13.36 18.86 -4.14
CA CYS A 227 -13.63 18.75 -5.58
C CYS A 227 -15.08 18.44 -5.93
N PHE A 228 -15.97 18.18 -4.96
CA PHE A 228 -17.40 17.93 -5.23
C PHE A 228 -18.35 18.68 -4.28
N GLY A 229 -17.82 19.52 -3.36
CA GLY A 229 -18.60 20.20 -2.30
C GLY A 229 -19.09 19.22 -1.21
N SER A 230 -18.28 18.19 -0.99
CA SER A 230 -18.82 16.84 -0.84
C SER A 230 -17.95 15.96 0.05
N SER A 231 -18.17 14.66 0.03
CA SER A 231 -18.40 13.92 1.26
C SER A 231 -18.86 12.50 0.88
N TYR A 232 -18.09 11.42 1.01
CA TYR A 232 -18.39 9.99 0.74
C TYR A 232 -19.88 9.46 0.97
N GLU A 233 -20.30 8.80 2.09
CA GLU A 233 -21.68 8.42 2.66
C GLU A 233 -23.00 8.66 1.93
N LYS A 234 -23.54 9.87 1.83
CA LYS A 234 -24.76 10.08 1.00
C LYS A 234 -24.49 9.61 -0.42
N GLY A 235 -23.25 9.74 -0.83
CA GLY A 235 -22.67 8.88 -1.83
C GLY A 235 -22.49 7.42 -1.36
N LYS A 236 -21.38 7.12 -0.67
CA LYS A 236 -20.66 5.85 -0.41
C LYS A 236 -20.57 4.56 -1.24
N GLU A 237 -21.35 4.20 -2.24
CA GLU A 237 -21.22 2.85 -2.85
C GLU A 237 -20.18 2.70 -3.97
N ILE A 238 -20.33 3.51 -5.02
CA ILE A 238 -19.66 3.37 -6.32
C ILE A 238 -18.14 3.34 -6.27
N PHE A 239 -17.40 3.92 -5.34
CA PHE A 239 -15.94 3.74 -5.31
C PHE A 239 -15.59 2.33 -4.90
N THR A 240 -16.39 1.64 -4.08
CA THR A 240 -16.22 0.19 -3.93
C THR A 240 -16.54 -0.50 -5.25
N LYS A 241 -17.50 0.02 -6.03
CA LYS A 241 -17.74 -0.43 -7.43
C LYS A 241 -16.57 -0.09 -8.38
N ILE A 242 -15.85 1.03 -8.22
CA ILE A 242 -14.65 1.42 -8.99
C ILE A 242 -13.47 0.57 -8.54
N ARG A 243 -13.30 0.28 -7.24
CA ARG A 243 -12.30 -0.65 -6.70
C ARG A 243 -12.54 -2.07 -7.24
N ASP A 244 -13.79 -2.52 -7.24
CA ASP A 244 -14.21 -3.82 -7.76
C ASP A 244 -14.01 -3.89 -9.28
N LEU A 245 -14.38 -2.83 -10.02
CA LEU A 245 -14.19 -2.74 -11.46
C LEU A 245 -12.70 -2.65 -11.84
N GLN A 246 -11.91 -1.85 -11.11
CA GLN A 246 -10.45 -1.76 -11.22
C GLN A 246 -9.79 -3.10 -10.92
N LYS A 247 -10.26 -3.82 -9.89
CA LYS A 247 -9.78 -5.16 -9.54
C LYS A 247 -10.08 -6.16 -10.66
N LEU A 248 -11.32 -6.21 -11.17
CA LEU A 248 -11.69 -7.03 -12.33
C LEU A 248 -10.88 -6.69 -13.59
N LEU A 249 -10.67 -5.40 -13.86
CA LEU A 249 -9.85 -4.90 -14.98
C LEU A 249 -8.33 -5.08 -14.77
N SER A 250 -7.85 -5.34 -13.55
CA SER A 250 -6.42 -5.59 -13.27
C SER A 250 -6.07 -7.08 -13.16
N GLU A 251 -7.03 -7.91 -12.75
CA GLU A 251 -6.93 -9.38 -12.79
C GLU A 251 -7.01 -9.90 -14.26
N GLU A 252 -7.49 -9.08 -15.20
CA GLU A 252 -7.38 -9.28 -16.65
C GLU A 252 -5.90 -9.29 -17.13
N SER A 253 -5.38 -10.46 -17.49
CA SER A 253 -4.08 -10.60 -18.18
C SER A 253 -4.28 -10.96 -19.65
N ILE A 254 -3.40 -10.46 -20.52
CA ILE A 254 -3.45 -10.54 -22.00
C ILE A 254 -3.31 -12.01 -22.52
N LEU A 255 -3.30 -13.01 -21.64
CA LEU A 255 -2.81 -14.37 -21.91
C LEU A 255 -3.64 -15.54 -21.34
N VAL A 256 -4.70 -15.34 -20.54
CA VAL A 256 -5.49 -16.46 -19.94
C VAL A 256 -6.95 -16.09 -19.63
N GLY A 257 -7.90 -16.82 -20.23
CA GLY A 257 -9.15 -17.33 -19.60
C GLY A 257 -10.30 -16.40 -19.19
N SER A 258 -11.49 -16.62 -19.80
CA SER A 258 -12.85 -16.35 -19.28
C SER A 258 -13.12 -15.03 -18.52
N ILE A 259 -13.58 -14.02 -19.26
CA ILE A 259 -13.87 -12.67 -18.74
C ILE A 259 -15.31 -12.55 -18.19
N PRO A 260 -15.54 -12.05 -16.96
CA PRO A 260 -16.87 -11.73 -16.43
C PRO A 260 -17.42 -10.39 -16.99
N LEU A 261 -17.49 -10.28 -18.33
CA LEU A 261 -17.96 -9.08 -19.06
C LEU A 261 -19.31 -8.54 -18.56
N ARG A 262 -20.17 -9.43 -18.06
CA ARG A 262 -21.46 -9.09 -17.46
C ARG A 262 -21.28 -8.24 -16.20
N ARG A 263 -20.47 -8.68 -15.23
CA ARG A 263 -20.27 -7.95 -13.97
C ARG A 263 -19.52 -6.63 -14.17
N ILE A 264 -18.59 -6.58 -15.13
CA ILE A 264 -17.90 -5.35 -15.57
C ILE A 264 -18.93 -4.31 -16.03
N LYS A 265 -19.87 -4.68 -16.91
CA LYS A 265 -20.92 -3.79 -17.43
C LYS A 265 -22.00 -3.45 -16.40
N GLU A 266 -22.34 -4.37 -15.50
CA GLU A 266 -23.25 -4.11 -14.38
C GLU A 266 -22.64 -3.05 -13.44
N LEU A 267 -21.39 -3.23 -13.00
CA LEU A 267 -20.67 -2.24 -12.19
C LEU A 267 -20.53 -0.91 -12.93
N GLU A 268 -20.14 -0.89 -14.21
CA GLU A 268 -20.06 0.34 -15.02
C GLU A 268 -21.40 1.10 -15.05
N LYS A 269 -22.52 0.40 -15.24
CA LYS A 269 -23.86 1.01 -15.22
C LYS A 269 -24.21 1.55 -13.83
N GLU A 270 -23.95 0.79 -12.77
CA GLU A 270 -24.15 1.20 -11.39
C GLU A 270 -23.28 2.44 -11.04
N ILE A 271 -22.03 2.49 -11.52
CA ILE A 271 -21.12 3.65 -11.42
C ILE A 271 -21.73 4.87 -12.12
N ASN A 272 -22.18 4.71 -13.37
CA ASN A 272 -22.72 5.81 -14.17
C ASN A 272 -24.02 6.41 -13.60
N SER A 273 -24.95 5.58 -13.12
CA SER A 273 -26.22 6.05 -12.54
C SER A 273 -25.99 6.89 -11.29
N SER A 274 -25.22 6.37 -10.34
CA SER A 274 -25.11 6.99 -9.02
C SER A 274 -24.10 8.16 -8.99
N ILE A 275 -23.19 8.27 -9.97
CA ILE A 275 -22.53 9.56 -10.29
C ILE A 275 -23.55 10.58 -10.77
N TRP A 276 -24.43 10.20 -11.69
CA TRP A 276 -25.41 11.13 -12.24
C TRP A 276 -26.46 11.61 -11.24
N GLU A 277 -26.91 10.74 -10.35
CA GLU A 277 -27.80 11.08 -9.22
C GLU A 277 -27.19 12.16 -8.33
N THR A 278 -25.87 12.07 -8.08
CA THR A 278 -25.16 13.10 -7.32
C THR A 278 -25.04 14.42 -8.08
N VAL A 279 -24.77 14.37 -9.38
CA VAL A 279 -24.72 15.58 -10.23
C VAL A 279 -26.04 16.35 -10.16
N GLN A 280 -27.19 15.65 -10.10
CA GLN A 280 -28.48 16.32 -9.88
C GLN A 280 -28.61 16.88 -8.47
N GLN A 281 -28.27 16.11 -7.43
CA GLN A 281 -28.37 16.57 -6.04
C GLN A 281 -27.47 17.79 -5.76
N ARG A 282 -26.28 17.89 -6.37
CA ARG A 282 -25.45 19.11 -6.29
C ARG A 282 -26.06 20.26 -7.10
N ARG A 283 -26.61 20.00 -8.30
CA ARG A 283 -27.31 21.01 -9.13
C ARG A 283 -28.47 21.67 -8.39
N GLU A 284 -29.31 20.87 -7.74
CA GLU A 284 -30.44 21.32 -6.93
C GLU A 284 -30.03 22.10 -5.67
N GLN A 285 -28.84 21.81 -5.12
CA GLN A 285 -28.28 22.53 -3.98
C GLN A 285 -27.68 23.88 -4.41
N CYS A 286 -26.93 23.92 -5.51
CA CYS A 286 -26.38 25.15 -6.07
C CYS A 286 -27.49 26.12 -6.52
N SER A 287 -28.65 25.63 -6.99
CA SER A 287 -29.78 26.50 -7.35
C SER A 287 -30.50 27.15 -6.15
N LYS A 288 -30.15 26.77 -4.91
CA LYS A 288 -30.79 27.25 -3.68
C LYS A 288 -29.85 28.05 -2.76
N THR A 289 -28.57 28.16 -3.09
CA THR A 289 -27.55 28.73 -2.20
C THR A 289 -26.51 29.52 -2.98
N SER A 290 -26.50 30.85 -2.82
CA SER A 290 -25.54 31.76 -3.46
C SER A 290 -24.21 31.81 -2.70
N SER A 291 -23.43 30.73 -2.78
CA SER A 291 -22.04 30.72 -2.27
C SER A 291 -21.08 31.38 -3.26
N SER A 292 -20.08 32.11 -2.76
CA SER A 292 -19.03 32.74 -3.57
C SER A 292 -17.96 31.76 -4.03
N ASP A 293 -17.67 30.73 -3.23
CA ASP A 293 -16.68 29.70 -3.57
C ASP A 293 -17.36 28.49 -4.23
N LYS A 294 -16.78 28.07 -5.36
CA LYS A 294 -17.24 26.94 -6.17
C LYS A 294 -16.31 25.76 -5.99
N ASP A 295 -16.87 24.55 -5.93
CA ASP A 295 -16.08 23.31 -5.98
C ASP A 295 -15.84 22.86 -7.43
N LEU A 296 -14.91 21.91 -7.60
CA LEU A 296 -14.54 21.41 -8.93
C LEU A 296 -15.70 20.70 -9.68
N LEU A 297 -16.68 20.09 -8.99
CA LEU A 297 -17.86 19.52 -9.65
C LEU A 297 -18.73 20.63 -10.22
N GLN A 298 -18.95 21.71 -9.46
CA GLN A 298 -19.66 22.87 -9.97
C GLN A 298 -18.96 23.45 -11.20
N LEU A 299 -17.63 23.54 -11.20
CA LEU A 299 -16.86 24.01 -12.36
C LEU A 299 -16.92 23.04 -13.57
N ILE A 300 -16.87 21.72 -13.33
CA ILE A 300 -17.08 20.69 -14.36
C ILE A 300 -18.51 20.75 -14.93
N MET A 301 -19.51 21.05 -14.09
CA MET A 301 -20.91 21.18 -14.49
C MET A 301 -21.17 22.46 -15.30
N GLU A 302 -20.65 23.62 -14.86
CA GLU A 302 -20.78 24.90 -15.57
C GLU A 302 -20.11 24.84 -16.95
N ALA A 303 -18.91 24.25 -17.04
CA ALA A 303 -18.24 24.02 -18.32
C ALA A 303 -18.97 23.02 -19.24
N ALA A 304 -19.75 22.10 -18.68
CA ALA A 304 -20.57 21.16 -19.46
C ALA A 304 -21.92 21.75 -19.92
N MET A 305 -22.35 22.89 -19.36
CA MET A 305 -23.56 23.62 -19.78
C MET A 305 -23.30 24.68 -20.86
N THR A 306 -22.05 25.05 -21.11
CA THR A 306 -21.65 25.86 -22.27
C THR A 306 -21.47 24.94 -23.50
N GLU A 307 -22.60 24.48 -24.05
CA GLU A 307 -22.67 23.38 -25.05
C GLU A 307 -21.81 23.59 -26.29
N SER A 308 -21.55 24.84 -26.70
CA SER A 308 -20.65 25.18 -27.81
C SER A 308 -19.19 24.79 -27.62
N SER A 309 -18.80 24.31 -26.43
CA SER A 309 -17.44 23.86 -26.10
C SER A 309 -17.20 22.35 -26.20
N LEU A 310 -18.26 21.52 -26.27
CA LEU A 310 -18.14 20.06 -26.28
C LEU A 310 -18.13 19.48 -27.70
N PRO A 311 -17.22 18.54 -28.06
CA PRO A 311 -17.25 17.89 -29.36
C PRO A 311 -18.51 17.05 -29.55
N ALA A 312 -19.16 17.15 -30.72
CA ALA A 312 -20.49 16.62 -31.06
C ALA A 312 -20.71 15.08 -30.95
N LYS A 313 -19.79 14.33 -30.35
CA LYS A 313 -19.92 12.90 -29.99
C LYS A 313 -20.01 12.66 -28.47
N HIS A 314 -19.91 13.69 -27.64
CA HIS A 314 -19.95 13.57 -26.18
C HIS A 314 -21.07 14.44 -25.59
N SER A 315 -22.01 13.82 -24.88
CA SER A 315 -23.04 14.55 -24.14
C SER A 315 -22.46 15.15 -22.86
N SER A 316 -23.01 16.29 -22.41
CA SER A 316 -22.64 16.94 -21.15
C SER A 316 -22.75 15.99 -19.96
N LYS A 317 -23.75 15.10 -19.95
CA LYS A 317 -23.88 14.02 -18.96
C LYS A 317 -22.64 13.14 -18.89
N ASN A 318 -22.19 12.61 -20.01
CA ASN A 318 -21.03 11.72 -20.05
C ASN A 318 -19.74 12.49 -19.73
N PHE A 319 -19.60 13.72 -20.23
CA PHE A 319 -18.47 14.59 -19.91
C PHE A 319 -18.30 14.82 -18.40
N ILE A 320 -19.39 15.15 -17.69
CA ILE A 320 -19.37 15.32 -16.24
C ILE A 320 -19.01 13.97 -15.59
N VAL A 321 -19.79 12.91 -15.87
CA VAL A 321 -19.64 11.58 -15.23
C VAL A 321 -18.24 10.99 -15.41
N ASP A 322 -17.62 11.16 -16.57
CA ASP A 322 -16.31 10.60 -16.88
C ASP A 322 -15.14 11.39 -16.26
N ASN A 323 -15.29 12.71 -16.11
CA ASN A 323 -14.31 13.50 -15.36
C ASN A 323 -14.49 13.35 -13.85
N CYS A 324 -15.72 13.16 -13.37
CA CYS A 324 -16.00 12.65 -12.03
C CYS A 324 -15.19 11.35 -11.81
N LYS A 325 -15.46 10.26 -12.55
CA LYS A 325 -14.71 8.98 -12.49
C LYS A 325 -13.19 9.16 -12.46
N THR A 326 -12.67 10.19 -13.12
CA THR A 326 -11.24 10.47 -13.16
C THR A 326 -10.70 11.20 -11.93
N MET A 327 -11.40 12.19 -11.39
CA MET A 327 -11.08 12.70 -10.04
C MET A 327 -11.19 11.59 -9.01
N TYR A 328 -11.98 10.58 -9.33
CA TYR A 328 -12.22 9.36 -8.57
C TYR A 328 -11.39 8.14 -8.98
N PHE A 329 -10.30 8.37 -9.71
CA PHE A 329 -9.24 7.39 -9.92
C PHE A 329 -7.88 8.06 -9.83
N ALA A 330 -7.65 9.15 -10.56
CA ALA A 330 -6.38 9.87 -10.54
C ALA A 330 -6.25 10.63 -9.22
N GLY A 331 -7.25 11.48 -8.93
CA GLY A 331 -7.47 11.99 -7.58
C GLY A 331 -8.05 10.92 -6.66
N HIS A 332 -7.88 9.62 -6.95
CA HIS A 332 -8.23 8.51 -6.07
C HIS A 332 -7.28 7.28 -6.07
N GLU A 333 -6.06 7.22 -6.61
CA GLU A 333 -4.84 6.52 -6.09
C GLU A 333 -3.59 6.87 -6.91
N THR A 334 -3.31 8.15 -7.10
CA THR A 334 -2.05 8.64 -7.67
C THR A 334 -1.39 9.83 -6.96
N THR A 335 -2.13 10.84 -6.52
CA THR A 335 -1.59 11.90 -5.66
C THR A 335 -1.32 11.40 -4.23
N ALA A 336 -2.20 10.52 -3.72
CA ALA A 336 -2.37 10.29 -2.28
C ALA A 336 -3.03 8.82 -1.80
N VAL A 337 -1.92 6.37 -1.39
CA VAL A 337 -0.82 5.37 -1.59
C VAL A 337 0.60 5.67 -1.13
N ALA A 338 1.25 6.70 -1.67
CA ALA A 338 1.96 7.72 -0.91
C ALA A 338 1.23 8.18 0.37
N ALA A 339 1.02 7.21 1.27
CA ALA A 339 0.59 7.14 2.66
C ALA A 339 0.69 5.70 3.21
N ALA A 340 1.42 4.73 2.62
CA ALA A 340 1.46 3.34 3.14
C ALA A 340 2.74 2.52 2.94
N TRP A 341 3.63 3.02 2.10
CA TRP A 341 5.00 3.15 2.59
C TRP A 341 5.04 4.46 3.39
N SER A 342 3.98 4.90 4.09
CA SER A 342 3.71 4.65 5.50
C SER A 342 4.13 3.26 5.95
N LEU A 343 3.31 2.55 6.74
CA LEU A 343 3.64 2.25 8.14
C LEU A 343 4.74 1.18 8.39
N MET A 344 5.79 1.19 7.56
CA MET A 344 7.01 0.38 7.58
C MET A 344 8.20 0.85 6.69
N LEU A 345 8.40 2.16 6.33
CA LEU A 345 9.75 2.82 6.09
C LEU A 345 10.13 4.37 6.41
N LEU A 346 9.96 5.26 7.46
CA LEU A 346 9.43 5.73 8.84
C LEU A 346 9.44 5.38 10.47
N ALA A 347 9.37 4.37 11.43
CA ALA A 347 9.25 2.91 11.93
C ALA A 347 9.71 1.48 11.39
N LEU A 348 11.00 1.28 11.05
CA LEU A 348 11.76 0.04 10.75
C LEU A 348 13.26 0.17 11.08
N HIS A 349 13.79 1.35 10.79
CA HIS A 349 15.06 1.89 11.25
C HIS A 349 15.09 2.70 12.58
N PRO A 350 14.05 3.05 13.36
CA PRO A 350 13.40 4.39 13.45
C PRO A 350 13.90 5.85 13.73
N ASP A 351 15.17 6.29 13.87
CA ASP A 351 15.68 7.69 13.57
C ASP A 351 14.89 8.69 12.67
N TRP A 352 14.35 8.37 11.48
CA TRP A 352 13.51 9.37 10.77
C TRP A 352 12.17 9.63 11.45
N GLN A 353 11.85 8.89 12.51
CA GLN A 353 10.94 9.35 13.53
C GLN A 353 11.50 10.61 14.26
N ASP A 354 12.07 10.54 15.47
CA ASP A 354 12.06 11.62 16.50
C ASP A 354 12.51 12.99 16.04
N ARG A 355 13.42 13.05 15.06
CA ARG A 355 13.73 14.29 14.34
C ARG A 355 12.47 15.09 13.98
N ILE A 356 11.31 14.46 13.78
CA ILE A 356 10.21 15.08 13.06
C ILE A 356 9.04 15.58 13.92
N ARG A 357 8.49 14.88 14.94
CA ARG A 357 7.75 15.69 15.94
C ARG A 357 8.70 16.57 16.77
N SER A 358 10.03 16.37 16.75
CA SER A 358 10.96 17.44 17.12
C SER A 358 10.90 18.63 16.15
N GLU A 359 11.01 18.40 14.83
CA GLU A 359 10.92 19.45 13.80
C GLU A 359 9.62 20.23 13.94
N PHE A 360 8.50 19.54 14.12
CA PHE A 360 7.25 20.24 14.32
C PHE A 360 7.15 20.87 15.66
N ALA A 361 7.54 20.21 16.74
CA ALA A 361 7.51 20.88 18.01
C ALA A 361 8.23 22.24 17.95
N HIS A 362 9.34 22.30 17.21
CA HIS A 362 10.01 23.57 16.95
C HIS A 362 9.21 24.54 16.07
N THR A 363 8.69 24.04 14.95
CA THR A 363 7.94 24.86 13.98
C THR A 363 6.61 25.38 14.58
N CYS A 364 6.06 24.68 15.57
CA CYS A 364 4.63 24.62 15.80
C CYS A 364 4.23 24.39 17.26
N PRO A 365 3.85 25.46 18.01
CA PRO A 365 3.37 25.38 19.40
C PRO A 365 1.85 25.43 19.68
N ASP A 366 1.10 26.37 19.14
CA ASP A 366 -0.24 26.76 19.68
C ASP A 366 -1.47 26.23 18.90
N GLY A 367 -1.57 24.91 18.70
CA GLY A 367 -2.74 24.24 18.10
C GLY A 367 -3.05 24.42 16.61
N ARG A 368 -2.64 25.53 16.01
CA ARG A 368 -3.06 26.02 14.69
C ARG A 368 -2.33 25.42 13.48
N PHE A 369 -3.07 24.71 12.63
CA PHE A 369 -2.58 24.14 11.37
C PHE A 369 -2.86 25.03 10.15
N ASP A 370 -1.81 25.51 9.47
CA ASP A 370 -1.93 26.33 8.28
C ASP A 370 -0.75 26.22 7.29
N MET A 371 -0.96 26.68 6.04
CA MET A 371 0.03 26.59 4.95
C MET A 371 1.41 27.19 5.24
N THR A 372 1.51 28.12 6.19
CA THR A 372 2.76 28.79 6.57
C THR A 372 3.66 27.81 7.30
N ALA A 373 3.12 27.11 8.28
CA ALA A 373 3.86 26.10 9.04
C ALA A 373 4.10 24.83 8.20
N ILE A 374 3.15 24.41 7.34
CA ILE A 374 3.38 23.38 6.29
C ILE A 374 4.66 23.65 5.49
N SER A 375 4.92 24.90 5.12
CA SER A 375 6.08 25.25 4.29
C SER A 375 7.43 25.10 4.99
N GLN A 376 7.43 24.97 6.32
CA GLN A 376 8.62 24.90 7.17
C GLN A 376 9.01 23.46 7.53
N LEU A 377 8.14 22.49 7.22
CA LEU A 377 8.28 21.04 7.48
C LEU A 377 9.31 20.38 6.56
N LYS A 378 10.57 20.82 6.65
CA LYS A 378 11.64 20.44 5.73
C LYS A 378 11.95 18.96 5.80
N SER A 379 11.85 18.35 6.96
CA SER A 379 12.19 16.96 7.20
C SER A 379 10.99 16.04 6.86
N VAL A 380 9.72 16.50 7.02
CA VAL A 380 8.56 15.83 6.35
C VAL A 380 8.71 15.90 4.85
N SER A 381 8.95 17.11 4.31
CA SER A 381 9.15 17.37 2.89
C SER A 381 10.31 16.57 2.31
N LEU A 382 11.42 16.43 3.05
CA LEU A 382 12.58 15.65 2.64
C LEU A 382 12.22 14.19 2.50
N VAL A 383 11.47 13.59 3.44
CA VAL A 383 11.05 12.20 3.25
C VAL A 383 9.90 12.11 2.24
N VAL A 384 9.00 13.09 2.14
CA VAL A 384 7.98 13.23 1.08
C VAL A 384 8.64 13.22 -0.31
N GLN A 385 9.78 13.89 -0.46
CA GLN A 385 10.62 13.92 -1.67
C GLN A 385 11.60 12.77 -1.81
N GLU A 386 11.99 12.16 -0.70
CA GLU A 386 12.34 10.75 -0.63
C GLU A 386 11.08 9.91 -1.01
N MET A 387 10.10 10.51 -1.78
CA MET A 387 9.55 10.20 -3.15
C MET A 387 9.50 11.32 -4.29
N LEU A 388 10.36 11.34 -5.37
CA LEU A 388 10.27 11.99 -6.74
C LEU A 388 10.85 11.25 -8.04
N ARG A 389 12.07 10.62 -8.08
CA ARG A 389 12.66 9.56 -9.01
C ARG A 389 12.83 7.99 -8.63
N LEU A 390 12.54 7.46 -7.42
CA LEU A 390 12.55 6.07 -6.77
C LEU A 390 11.20 5.20 -6.38
N TYR A 391 10.29 5.36 -5.33
CA TYR A 391 9.26 4.36 -4.70
C TYR A 391 7.64 4.46 -4.71
N PRO A 392 6.81 4.29 -5.78
CA PRO A 392 5.98 5.47 -6.10
C PRO A 392 4.58 5.46 -6.90
N PRO A 393 4.05 6.63 -7.44
CA PRO A 393 2.65 6.89 -7.94
C PRO A 393 2.12 7.22 -9.41
N GLY A 394 2.84 7.32 -10.55
CA GLY A 394 2.40 7.04 -11.98
C GLY A 394 3.42 6.35 -12.96
N ALA A 395 3.43 5.00 -13.22
CA ALA A 395 4.69 4.22 -13.51
C ALA A 395 5.15 3.78 -14.90
N PHE A 396 4.36 3.98 -15.94
CA PHE A 396 4.96 4.06 -17.27
C PHE A 396 4.28 5.22 -17.96
N VAL A 397 5.08 6.19 -18.38
CA VAL A 397 4.59 7.31 -19.19
C VAL A 397 4.46 6.79 -20.62
N SER A 398 3.54 5.85 -20.85
CA SER A 398 3.27 5.36 -22.20
C SER A 398 2.75 6.49 -23.07
N ARG A 399 3.28 6.55 -24.28
CA ARG A 399 2.72 7.32 -25.39
C ARG A 399 2.56 6.40 -26.58
N GLU A 400 1.45 6.54 -27.28
CA GLU A 400 1.26 6.00 -28.62
C GLU A 400 1.37 7.20 -29.58
N THR A 401 2.23 7.07 -30.58
CA THR A 401 2.26 7.99 -31.71
C THR A 401 1.03 7.73 -32.56
N PHE A 402 0.14 8.72 -32.65
CA PHE A 402 -1.00 8.69 -33.55
C PHE A 402 -0.51 9.05 -34.95
N GLU A 403 0.10 8.08 -35.63
CA GLU A 403 0.18 8.11 -37.10
C GLU A 403 -1.23 8.25 -37.69
N GLU A 404 -1.31 8.86 -38.87
CA GLU A 404 -2.58 9.20 -39.50
C GLU A 404 -3.51 7.99 -39.66
N SER A 405 -4.80 8.29 -39.60
CA SER A 405 -5.95 7.39 -39.60
C SER A 405 -5.82 6.12 -40.48
N MET A 406 -5.36 5.01 -39.88
CA MET A 406 -5.84 3.70 -40.28
C MET A 406 -7.21 3.47 -39.62
N SER A 407 -8.24 3.74 -40.43
CA SER A 407 -9.65 3.64 -40.11
C SER A 407 -10.11 2.20 -39.86
N HIS A 408 -11.40 2.05 -39.56
CA HIS A 408 -12.12 0.79 -39.36
C HIS A 408 -11.70 -0.35 -40.33
N GLN A 409 -11.11 -1.43 -39.80
CA GLN A 409 -11.28 -2.79 -40.35
C GLN A 409 -10.81 -3.86 -39.35
N MET A 410 -11.74 -4.41 -38.57
CA MET A 410 -11.91 -5.85 -38.24
C MET A 410 -12.82 -6.06 -37.01
N TYR A 411 -14.12 -5.91 -37.22
CA TYR A 411 -15.17 -6.52 -36.40
C TYR A 411 -16.43 -6.85 -37.24
N PRO A 412 -16.35 -7.79 -38.22
CA PRO A 412 -17.56 -8.48 -38.66
C PRO A 412 -17.36 -9.98 -39.01
N ILE A 413 -16.65 -10.75 -38.18
CA ILE A 413 -16.44 -12.21 -38.43
C ILE A 413 -17.08 -13.08 -37.33
N LEU A 414 -16.82 -12.78 -36.05
CA LEU A 414 -17.26 -13.61 -34.91
C LEU A 414 -18.77 -13.62 -34.65
N THR A 415 -19.51 -12.60 -35.11
CA THR A 415 -20.97 -12.50 -34.88
C THR A 415 -21.81 -13.34 -35.84
N SER A 416 -21.27 -13.74 -37.00
CA SER A 416 -22.00 -14.57 -37.98
C SER A 416 -22.03 -16.04 -37.58
N CYS A 417 -20.89 -16.60 -37.16
CA CYS A 417 -20.79 -18.02 -36.78
C CYS A 417 -21.65 -18.39 -35.56
N ALA A 418 -21.83 -17.46 -34.61
CA ALA A 418 -22.58 -17.70 -33.38
C ALA A 418 -24.09 -17.95 -33.62
N ARG A 419 -24.68 -17.37 -34.67
CA ARG A 419 -26.11 -17.59 -35.00
C ARG A 419 -26.37 -18.99 -35.56
N VAL A 420 -25.45 -19.53 -36.35
CA VAL A 420 -25.61 -20.83 -37.02
C VAL A 420 -25.66 -21.99 -36.02
N ILE A 421 -24.81 -21.96 -34.99
CA ILE A 421 -24.70 -23.06 -34.02
C ILE A 421 -25.92 -23.11 -33.08
N ILE A 422 -26.46 -21.96 -32.67
CA ILE A 422 -27.57 -21.91 -31.70
C ILE A 422 -28.88 -22.47 -32.27
N GLN A 423 -29.10 -22.42 -33.58
CA GLN A 423 -30.27 -23.06 -34.20
C GLN A 423 -30.17 -24.58 -34.31
N GLY A 424 -28.98 -25.19 -34.17
CA GLY A 424 -28.78 -26.63 -34.35
C GLY A 424 -29.07 -27.50 -33.11
N VAL A 425 -29.02 -26.93 -31.90
CA VAL A 425 -28.99 -27.72 -30.64
C VAL A 425 -30.38 -28.08 -30.09
N VAL A 426 -31.46 -27.52 -30.65
CA VAL A 426 -32.84 -27.67 -30.13
C VAL A 426 -33.52 -28.99 -30.56
N ILE A 427 -32.91 -29.78 -31.47
CA ILE A 427 -33.61 -30.84 -32.22
C ILE A 427 -33.34 -32.28 -31.72
N SER A 428 -32.32 -32.54 -30.90
CA SER A 428 -31.97 -33.92 -30.48
C SER A 428 -31.68 -34.04 -28.97
N GLY A 429 -32.61 -34.66 -28.22
CA GLY A 429 -32.43 -34.97 -26.79
C GLY A 429 -32.00 -36.43 -26.55
N PHE A 430 -31.05 -36.66 -25.63
CA PHE A 430 -30.68 -37.99 -25.12
C PHE A 430 -30.15 -37.94 -23.66
N VAL A 431 -29.95 -39.11 -23.06
CA VAL A 431 -30.00 -39.42 -21.61
C VAL A 431 -28.76 -39.00 -20.78
N PRO A 432 -28.89 -38.58 -19.49
CA PRO A 432 -27.80 -37.99 -18.72
C PRO A 432 -27.04 -38.95 -17.78
N VAL A 433 -25.85 -39.40 -18.17
CA VAL A 433 -24.84 -40.01 -17.26
C VAL A 433 -23.47 -39.33 -17.40
N PHE A 434 -23.11 -38.90 -18.61
CA PHE A 434 -21.87 -38.15 -18.91
C PHE A 434 -21.60 -36.90 -18.05
N PRO A 435 -22.59 -36.07 -17.61
CA PRO A 435 -22.29 -34.78 -16.98
C PRO A 435 -21.40 -34.84 -15.74
N ALA A 436 -21.56 -35.85 -14.88
CA ALA A 436 -20.81 -35.95 -13.62
C ALA A 436 -19.33 -36.35 -13.84
N ALA A 437 -19.07 -37.32 -14.72
CA ALA A 437 -17.71 -37.72 -15.09
C ALA A 437 -16.97 -36.57 -15.81
N ILE A 438 -17.66 -35.86 -16.71
CA ILE A 438 -17.14 -34.64 -17.34
C ILE A 438 -16.82 -33.60 -16.27
N ALA A 439 -17.70 -33.35 -15.29
CA ALA A 439 -17.45 -32.37 -14.24
C ALA A 439 -16.21 -32.69 -13.40
N VAL A 440 -15.99 -33.95 -13.00
CA VAL A 440 -14.78 -34.35 -12.24
C VAL A 440 -13.52 -34.18 -13.07
N VAL A 441 -13.52 -34.61 -14.34
CA VAL A 441 -12.38 -34.43 -15.25
C VAL A 441 -12.12 -32.95 -15.52
N VAL A 442 -13.16 -32.14 -15.73
CA VAL A 442 -13.04 -30.69 -15.89
C VAL A 442 -12.48 -30.03 -14.64
N VAL A 443 -12.90 -30.41 -13.42
CA VAL A 443 -12.33 -29.87 -12.18
C VAL A 443 -10.86 -30.27 -12.04
N ALA A 444 -10.50 -31.53 -12.30
CA ALA A 444 -9.11 -31.99 -12.24
C ALA A 444 -8.21 -31.28 -13.27
N VAL A 445 -8.71 -31.11 -14.51
CA VAL A 445 -8.00 -30.40 -15.58
C VAL A 445 -7.92 -28.90 -15.29
N VAL A 446 -8.97 -28.25 -14.78
CA VAL A 446 -8.93 -26.83 -14.39
C VAL A 446 -7.98 -26.62 -13.21
N PHE A 447 -7.98 -27.51 -12.22
CA PHE A 447 -7.05 -27.47 -11.09
C PHE A 447 -5.60 -27.65 -11.56
N HIS A 448 -5.34 -28.66 -12.42
CA HIS A 448 -4.02 -28.89 -12.98
C HIS A 448 -3.57 -27.76 -13.91
N LEU A 449 -4.45 -27.16 -14.72
CA LEU A 449 -4.13 -26.00 -15.57
C LEU A 449 -3.93 -24.72 -14.74
N TYR A 450 -4.64 -24.55 -13.63
CA TYR A 450 -4.42 -23.45 -12.69
C TYR A 450 -3.06 -23.59 -12.01
N PHE A 451 -2.80 -24.72 -11.35
CA PHE A 451 -1.52 -24.99 -10.71
C PHE A 451 -0.37 -25.10 -11.70
N TYR A 452 -0.57 -25.60 -12.92
CA TYR A 452 0.45 -25.55 -13.95
C TYR A 452 0.64 -24.13 -14.47
N SER A 453 -0.40 -23.31 -14.69
CA SER A 453 -0.17 -21.91 -15.10
C SER A 453 0.42 -21.05 -13.97
N ALA A 454 0.23 -21.43 -12.71
CA ALA A 454 0.66 -20.67 -11.53
C ALA A 454 1.99 -21.15 -10.93
N TRP A 455 2.27 -22.47 -10.91
CA TRP A 455 3.64 -23.00 -10.79
C TRP A 455 4.43 -22.63 -12.02
N ARG A 456 3.85 -22.65 -13.22
CA ARG A 456 4.54 -22.06 -14.36
C ARG A 456 4.77 -20.60 -14.03
N LYS A 457 3.83 -19.78 -13.48
CA LYS A 457 4.07 -18.42 -12.88
C LYS A 457 5.07 -18.37 -11.71
N ALA A 458 5.60 -19.52 -11.30
CA ALA A 458 6.84 -19.69 -10.57
C ALA A 458 8.02 -20.25 -11.43
N ALA A 459 7.84 -21.04 -12.52
CA ALA A 459 8.80 -21.76 -13.38
C ALA A 459 8.85 -21.60 -14.97
N GLU A 460 8.26 -20.58 -15.62
CA GLU A 460 8.92 -19.69 -16.69
C GLU A 460 9.57 -18.04 -16.68
N LEU A 461 9.97 -16.93 -15.77
CA LEU A 461 10.02 -16.31 -14.21
C LEU A 461 10.19 -17.10 -12.69
N ARG A 462 10.99 -18.13 -12.04
CA ARG A 462 12.34 -19.04 -11.91
C ARG A 462 13.88 -18.73 -12.21
N ARG A 463 14.49 -19.09 -13.36
CA ARG A 463 15.93 -18.89 -13.65
C ARG A 463 16.36 -17.43 -13.98
N LYS A 464 15.48 -16.60 -14.54
CA LYS A 464 15.79 -15.27 -15.14
C LYS A 464 15.94 -14.03 -14.24
N LEU A 465 15.75 -14.14 -12.93
CA LEU A 465 16.31 -13.18 -11.97
C LEU A 465 17.81 -13.49 -11.85
N GLY A 466 18.16 -14.78 -11.90
CA GLY A 466 19.51 -15.29 -12.14
C GLY A 466 20.11 -14.93 -13.51
N GLU A 467 19.32 -14.71 -14.58
CA GLU A 467 19.81 -14.08 -15.84
C GLU A 467 20.42 -12.67 -15.63
N GLN A 468 20.38 -12.15 -14.41
CA GLN A 468 20.79 -10.82 -14.03
C GLN A 468 21.65 -10.80 -12.76
N GLY A 469 22.13 -11.97 -12.33
CA GLY A 469 22.95 -12.17 -11.13
C GLY A 469 22.16 -12.52 -9.87
N VAL A 470 20.84 -12.38 -9.85
CA VAL A 470 20.04 -12.60 -8.64
C VAL A 470 19.69 -14.07 -8.44
N MET A 471 20.51 -14.74 -7.66
CA MET A 471 20.31 -16.13 -7.26
C MET A 471 19.31 -16.26 -6.10
N GLY A 472 19.07 -17.50 -5.68
CA GLY A 472 18.32 -17.79 -4.47
C GLY A 472 17.90 -19.26 -4.32
N PRO A 473 17.36 -19.63 -3.15
CA PRO A 473 17.14 -21.02 -2.70
C PRO A 473 16.05 -21.81 -3.48
N PRO A 474 16.27 -23.10 -3.81
CA PRO A 474 15.46 -23.84 -4.79
C PRO A 474 14.10 -24.40 -4.27
N PRO A 475 12.93 -23.94 -4.77
CA PRO A 475 11.60 -24.33 -4.29
C PRO A 475 11.09 -25.70 -4.74
N SER A 476 10.17 -26.19 -3.92
CA SER A 476 9.20 -27.23 -4.25
C SER A 476 8.26 -26.82 -5.40
N ALA A 477 7.68 -27.81 -6.08
CA ALA A 477 6.80 -27.57 -7.22
C ALA A 477 5.39 -27.04 -6.89
N LEU A 478 5.00 -26.97 -5.60
CA LEU A 478 3.64 -26.59 -5.20
C LEU A 478 3.58 -25.41 -4.22
N PHE A 479 4.60 -25.21 -3.38
CA PHE A 479 4.52 -24.32 -2.22
C PHE A 479 5.61 -23.22 -2.20
N GLY A 480 6.33 -23.01 -3.30
CA GLY A 480 7.61 -22.28 -3.26
C GLY A 480 8.55 -23.02 -2.31
N ASN A 481 9.21 -22.29 -1.39
CA ASN A 481 9.90 -22.93 -0.26
C ASN A 481 9.21 -22.68 1.09
N LEU A 482 7.88 -22.50 1.15
CA LEU A 482 7.15 -22.58 2.43
C LEU A 482 7.57 -23.80 3.27
N PRO A 483 7.93 -24.97 2.69
CA PRO A 483 8.52 -26.10 3.44
C PRO A 483 9.94 -25.86 3.96
N GLU A 484 10.87 -25.31 3.17
CA GLU A 484 12.28 -25.13 3.58
C GLU A 484 12.37 -24.19 4.79
N MET A 485 11.73 -23.02 4.72
CA MET A 485 11.73 -22.12 5.86
C MET A 485 10.83 -22.58 7.00
N LYS A 486 9.86 -23.50 6.79
CA LYS A 486 9.22 -24.26 7.89
C LYS A 486 10.23 -25.06 8.70
N LYS A 487 11.12 -25.79 8.04
CA LYS A 487 12.26 -26.45 8.69
C LYS A 487 13.17 -25.43 9.39
N ILE A 488 13.66 -24.41 8.68
CA ILE A 488 14.65 -23.46 9.25
C ILE A 488 14.14 -22.67 10.47
N GLN A 489 12.83 -22.48 10.61
CA GLN A 489 12.31 -21.86 11.82
C GLN A 489 12.24 -22.79 13.01
N LEU A 490 11.84 -24.04 12.77
CA LEU A 490 11.82 -25.04 13.83
C LEU A 490 13.26 -25.32 14.28
N GLU A 491 14.23 -25.30 13.36
CA GLU A 491 15.67 -25.25 13.66
C GLU A 491 16.00 -24.05 14.57
N ALA A 492 15.70 -22.82 14.16
CA ALA A 492 16.06 -21.63 14.94
C ALA A 492 15.32 -21.50 16.29
N ALA A 493 14.06 -21.91 16.37
CA ALA A 493 13.28 -21.91 17.60
C ALA A 493 13.77 -22.99 18.59
N ALA A 494 14.33 -24.10 18.09
CA ALA A 494 14.99 -25.11 18.91
C ALA A 494 16.45 -24.76 19.27
N MET A 495 17.11 -23.92 18.47
CA MET A 495 18.46 -23.40 18.75
C MET A 495 18.46 -22.09 19.56
N ALA A 496 17.30 -21.44 19.70
CA ALA A 496 17.11 -20.33 20.61
C ALA A 496 17.31 -20.81 22.05
N SER A 497 18.42 -20.39 22.67
CA SER A 497 18.69 -20.68 24.08
C SER A 497 17.60 -20.03 24.96
N PRO A 498 17.30 -20.59 26.15
CA PRO A 498 16.35 -19.98 27.07
C PRO A 498 16.76 -18.51 27.35
N PRO A 499 15.83 -17.54 27.24
CA PRO A 499 16.17 -16.12 27.17
C PRO A 499 16.90 -15.65 28.42
N CYS A 500 18.16 -15.26 28.23
CA CYS A 500 19.13 -14.98 29.27
C CYS A 500 18.82 -13.69 30.05
N HIS A 501 19.39 -13.56 31.26
CA HIS A 501 19.25 -12.38 32.13
C HIS A 501 19.68 -11.07 31.47
N ALA A 502 19.23 -9.94 32.02
CA ALA A 502 19.45 -8.58 31.52
C ALA A 502 20.90 -8.24 31.11
N SER A 503 21.90 -8.80 31.80
CA SER A 503 23.32 -8.61 31.49
C SER A 503 23.78 -9.21 30.14
N ALA A 504 22.94 -9.98 29.46
CA ALA A 504 23.20 -10.53 28.12
C ALA A 504 22.60 -9.68 26.98
N ILE A 505 21.76 -8.67 27.27
CA ILE A 505 21.07 -7.85 26.27
C ILE A 505 21.99 -6.70 25.76
N VAL A 506 23.26 -7.00 25.49
CA VAL A 506 24.29 -6.00 25.11
C VAL A 506 24.32 -5.74 23.61
N ALA A 507 24.10 -6.78 22.80
CA ALA A 507 24.21 -6.71 21.34
C ALA A 507 22.86 -6.50 20.62
N HIS A 508 21.74 -6.49 21.34
CA HIS A 508 20.37 -6.31 20.83
C HIS A 508 19.99 -7.13 19.55
N ASP A 509 20.76 -8.15 19.16
CA ASP A 509 20.64 -8.82 17.86
C ASP A 509 19.64 -9.97 17.89
N TYR A 510 18.37 -9.63 17.87
CA TYR A 510 17.28 -10.58 17.67
C TYR A 510 17.11 -11.02 16.19
N THR A 511 18.03 -10.64 15.29
CA THR A 511 17.84 -10.82 13.84
C THR A 511 17.79 -12.28 13.43
N SER A 512 18.58 -13.11 14.09
CA SER A 512 18.76 -14.52 13.78
C SER A 512 17.62 -15.36 14.37
N THR A 513 17.31 -15.16 15.65
CA THR A 513 16.24 -15.89 16.37
C THR A 513 14.86 -15.62 15.78
N VAL A 514 14.48 -14.34 15.68
CA VAL A 514 13.12 -14.00 15.30
C VAL A 514 12.93 -14.22 13.80
N PHE A 515 13.99 -14.23 12.99
CA PHE A 515 13.85 -14.12 11.53
C PHE A 515 14.89 -14.92 10.65
N PRO A 516 15.15 -16.21 10.97
CA PRO A 516 16.36 -16.98 10.65
C PRO A 516 16.70 -17.30 9.17
N TYR A 517 15.82 -17.98 8.44
CA TYR A 517 16.02 -18.52 7.06
C TYR A 517 16.49 -17.47 6.07
N PHE A 518 16.06 -16.26 6.31
CA PHE A 518 16.32 -15.10 5.52
C PHE A 518 17.70 -14.48 5.87
N VAL A 519 18.10 -14.47 7.15
CA VAL A 519 19.50 -14.22 7.56
C VAL A 519 20.43 -15.35 7.08
N LYS A 520 19.93 -16.59 7.01
CA LYS A 520 20.65 -17.75 6.44
C LYS A 520 20.87 -17.55 4.93
N TRP A 521 19.83 -17.18 4.18
CA TRP A 521 19.95 -16.85 2.77
C TRP A 521 20.71 -15.53 2.51
N ARG A 522 20.73 -14.58 3.46
CA ARG A 522 21.62 -13.40 3.42
C ARG A 522 23.07 -13.85 3.26
N LYS A 523 23.49 -14.76 4.15
CA LYS A 523 24.84 -15.31 4.18
C LYS A 523 25.10 -16.28 2.99
N GLN A 524 24.08 -16.97 2.49
CA GLN A 524 24.22 -18.03 1.46
C GLN A 524 24.07 -17.55 0.01
N TYR A 525 23.23 -16.55 -0.26
CA TYR A 525 22.91 -16.07 -1.62
C TYR A 525 23.20 -14.57 -1.80
N GLY A 526 23.84 -13.92 -0.83
CA GLY A 526 24.41 -12.60 -0.97
C GLY A 526 25.51 -12.56 -2.02
N ILE A 527 25.44 -11.57 -2.91
CA ILE A 527 26.39 -11.41 -4.02
C ILE A 527 27.72 -10.87 -3.49
N TRP A 528 28.60 -11.77 -3.07
CA TRP A 528 30.02 -11.45 -2.84
C TRP A 528 30.77 -11.36 -4.18
N LEU A 529 30.82 -10.16 -4.76
CA LEU A 529 31.62 -9.90 -5.98
C LEU A 529 32.53 -8.65 -5.89
N ILE A 530 32.33 -7.75 -4.92
CA ILE A 530 33.29 -6.69 -4.57
C ILE A 530 33.30 -6.55 -3.03
N PRO A 531 34.45 -6.56 -2.33
CA PRO A 531 34.52 -6.48 -0.86
C PRO A 531 34.10 -5.15 -0.20
N THR A 532 33.40 -4.25 -0.91
CA THR A 532 33.20 -2.84 -0.50
C THR A 532 31.81 -2.29 -0.85
N ASP A 533 30.78 -3.14 -1.00
CA ASP A 533 29.42 -2.74 -1.39
C ASP A 533 28.38 -3.69 -0.76
N ALA A 534 27.86 -3.36 0.44
CA ALA A 534 26.76 -4.05 1.14
C ALA A 534 25.50 -4.24 0.27
N SER A 535 25.49 -5.30 -0.54
CA SER A 535 24.58 -5.46 -1.69
C SER A 535 23.95 -6.87 -1.80
N THR A 536 23.67 -7.51 -0.67
CA THR A 536 22.96 -8.81 -0.57
C THR A 536 21.62 -8.89 -1.34
N LEU A 537 21.66 -9.41 -2.57
CA LEU A 537 20.52 -9.48 -3.47
C LEU A 537 20.18 -10.92 -3.84
N TYR A 538 19.05 -11.44 -3.32
CA TYR A 538 18.52 -12.77 -3.66
C TYR A 538 17.00 -12.77 -3.83
N THR A 539 16.50 -13.72 -4.62
CA THR A 539 15.09 -13.77 -4.99
C THR A 539 14.34 -14.91 -4.29
N TYR A 540 13.01 -14.81 -4.06
CA TYR A 540 12.38 -15.52 -2.92
C TYR A 540 10.83 -15.79 -3.09
N SER A 541 10.19 -16.99 -2.94
CA SER A 541 8.77 -17.32 -3.37
C SER A 541 7.82 -17.95 -2.32
N THR A 542 6.54 -17.51 -2.22
CA THR A 542 5.41 -18.27 -1.60
C THR A 542 4.52 -18.92 -2.66
N GLU A 543 4.22 -20.23 -2.62
CA GLU A 543 3.17 -20.87 -3.47
C GLU A 543 3.24 -20.52 -4.98
N THR A 544 2.45 -19.52 -5.42
CA THR A 544 2.31 -19.01 -6.81
C THR A 544 2.84 -17.57 -6.97
N LYS A 545 3.40 -17.04 -5.88
CA LYS A 545 3.75 -15.66 -5.62
C LYS A 545 5.26 -15.54 -5.48
N GLN A 546 5.83 -14.58 -6.21
CA GLN A 546 7.23 -14.25 -6.03
C GLN A 546 7.43 -13.11 -5.07
N HIS A 547 8.66 -13.02 -4.61
CA HIS A 547 9.20 -11.91 -3.89
C HIS A 547 10.70 -11.66 -4.20
N LEU A 548 11.29 -10.61 -3.64
CA LEU A 548 12.72 -10.28 -3.73
C LEU A 548 13.25 -9.65 -2.44
N TYR A 549 14.50 -9.97 -2.11
CA TYR A 549 15.36 -9.42 -1.07
C TYR A 549 16.62 -8.82 -1.73
N ALA A 550 17.20 -7.69 -1.29
CA ALA A 550 18.05 -6.90 -2.23
C ALA A 550 19.30 -6.11 -1.73
N ASN A 551 19.44 -5.84 -0.42
CA ASN A 551 20.36 -4.97 0.40
C ASN A 551 20.78 -3.60 -0.12
N LYS A 552 21.03 -3.51 -1.41
CA LYS A 552 21.98 -2.59 -1.98
C LYS A 552 21.62 -1.15 -1.68
N VAL A 553 22.62 -0.38 -1.31
CA VAL A 553 22.54 1.06 -1.11
C VAL A 553 21.87 1.76 -2.30
N GLU A 554 22.26 1.41 -3.54
CA GLU A 554 21.63 1.89 -4.77
C GLU A 554 20.15 1.55 -4.89
N LEU A 555 19.71 0.39 -4.37
CA LEU A 555 18.33 -0.05 -4.44
C LEU A 555 17.51 0.57 -3.32
N VAL A 556 18.08 0.75 -2.13
CA VAL A 556 17.47 1.58 -1.08
C VAL A 556 17.32 3.03 -1.55
N LYS A 557 18.39 3.58 -2.13
CA LYS A 557 18.40 4.79 -2.95
C LYS A 557 17.86 4.57 -4.37
N ASP A 558 17.09 3.50 -4.56
CA ASP A 558 16.12 3.41 -5.63
C ASP A 558 14.71 3.03 -5.22
N LEU A 559 14.45 2.87 -3.92
CA LEU A 559 13.12 2.92 -3.37
C LEU A 559 13.07 3.60 -2.04
N LYS A 560 13.15 4.91 -2.18
CA LYS A 560 12.37 5.85 -1.42
C LYS A 560 11.93 6.93 -2.41
N LEU A 561 12.77 7.91 -2.73
CA LEU A 561 12.58 9.05 -3.66
C LEU A 561 11.81 8.90 -5.05
N SER A 562 10.66 8.21 -5.48
CA SER A 562 9.87 8.39 -6.85
C SER A 562 8.43 8.97 -6.90
N ASN A 563 7.96 9.32 -8.13
CA ASN A 563 6.59 9.49 -8.63
C ASN A 563 5.90 8.43 -9.59
N ASN A 564 6.16 7.09 -9.59
CA ASN A 564 5.65 6.02 -10.50
C ASN A 564 4.75 4.79 -9.95
N LEU A 565 3.42 4.72 -10.23
CA LEU A 565 2.22 4.02 -9.63
C LEU A 565 2.38 2.58 -9.21
N ASN A 566 3.29 1.94 -9.92
CA ASN A 566 3.35 0.52 -10.00
C ASN A 566 4.20 0.01 -8.85
N LEU A 567 4.12 0.68 -7.70
CA LEU A 567 4.39 0.12 -6.39
C LEU A 567 3.18 0.17 -5.51
N GLY A 568 2.44 -0.93 -5.59
CA GLY A 568 1.51 -1.33 -4.57
C GLY A 568 2.14 -2.18 -3.46
N LYS A 569 1.36 -2.42 -2.40
CA LYS A 569 1.59 -3.47 -1.40
C LYS A 569 1.10 -4.83 -1.87
N PRO A 570 1.65 -5.90 -1.28
CA PRO A 570 1.31 -7.26 -1.64
C PRO A 570 -0.19 -7.52 -1.63
N LEU A 571 -0.76 -7.91 -2.78
CA LEU A 571 -2.15 -8.36 -2.87
C LEU A 571 -2.33 -9.73 -2.19
N ASP A 572 -1.23 -10.40 -1.83
CA ASP A 572 -1.19 -11.55 -0.91
C ASP A 572 -1.35 -11.12 0.56
N VAL A 573 -0.56 -10.15 1.05
CA VAL A 573 -0.82 -9.49 2.35
C VAL A 573 -2.26 -8.95 2.38
N LYS A 574 -2.77 -8.40 1.26
CA LYS A 574 -4.18 -7.99 1.13
C LYS A 574 -5.16 -9.08 1.50
N LYS A 575 -5.06 -10.17 0.76
CA LYS A 575 -6.03 -11.26 0.83
C LYS A 575 -5.91 -12.02 2.16
N LYS A 576 -4.78 -11.86 2.88
CA LYS A 576 -4.57 -12.40 4.22
C LYS A 576 -5.23 -11.55 5.31
N PHE A 577 -4.95 -10.25 5.39
CA PHE A 577 -5.40 -9.41 6.52
C PHE A 577 -6.74 -8.75 6.32
N ALA A 578 -7.42 -9.00 5.19
CA ALA A 578 -8.77 -8.55 4.88
C ALA A 578 -9.88 -8.70 5.97
N PRO A 579 -9.76 -9.47 7.07
CA PRO A 579 -10.74 -9.45 8.17
C PRO A 579 -10.40 -8.46 9.29
N ILE A 580 -9.16 -8.48 9.80
CA ILE A 580 -8.65 -7.44 10.72
C ILE A 580 -8.66 -6.08 10.03
N LEU A 581 -8.47 -6.13 8.72
CA LEU A 581 -8.57 -5.08 7.75
C LEU A 581 -9.70 -5.37 6.73
N GLY A 582 -9.39 -5.33 5.43
CA GLY A 582 -10.29 -5.37 4.28
C GLY A 582 -9.65 -4.64 3.07
N HIS A 583 -10.06 -3.40 2.79
CA HIS A 583 -9.45 -2.47 1.84
C HIS A 583 -9.15 -1.00 2.37
N SER A 584 -8.06 -0.80 3.11
CA SER A 584 -7.03 0.29 3.21
C SER A 584 -6.10 0.69 2.08
N ILE A 585 -4.99 1.27 2.49
CA ILE A 585 -4.03 1.94 1.65
C ILE A 585 -2.61 1.34 1.69
N ILE A 586 -2.33 0.48 2.68
CA ILE A 586 -1.26 -0.51 2.59
C ILE A 586 -1.55 -1.44 1.39
N VAL A 587 -1.98 -2.69 1.56
CA VAL A 587 -2.26 -3.75 0.59
C VAL A 587 -2.99 -3.38 -0.73
N SER A 588 -3.38 -2.12 -0.94
CA SER A 588 -4.23 -1.62 -2.02
C SER A 588 -3.62 -0.45 -2.80
N ASN A 589 -3.91 -0.42 -4.11
CA ASN A 589 -2.96 0.10 -5.10
C ASN A 589 -3.66 0.56 -6.39
N GLY A 590 -3.29 1.71 -6.96
CA GLY A 590 -3.69 2.13 -8.32
C GLY A 590 -4.94 3.01 -8.51
N SER A 591 -6.03 2.84 -7.75
CA SER A 591 -7.18 3.77 -7.84
C SER A 591 -8.22 3.88 -6.72
N PHE A 592 -8.01 3.33 -5.52
CA PHE A 592 -8.82 3.70 -4.37
C PHE A 592 -8.19 4.65 -3.34
N TRP A 593 -6.90 4.99 -3.31
CA TRP A 593 -6.37 6.16 -2.57
C TRP A 593 -6.60 7.59 -3.16
N ALA A 594 -5.62 8.38 -3.64
CA ALA A 594 -5.45 9.84 -4.05
C ALA A 594 -6.39 10.98 -3.69
N LEU A 595 -7.56 10.59 -3.34
CA LEU A 595 -8.40 11.11 -2.34
C LEU A 595 -7.58 10.71 -1.08
N GLN A 596 -7.12 9.47 -0.88
CA GLN A 596 -6.73 8.94 0.44
C GLN A 596 -5.42 9.34 1.18
N HIS A 597 -4.72 10.38 0.73
CA HIS A 597 -3.83 11.21 1.53
C HIS A 597 -3.98 12.69 1.19
N LYS A 598 -4.69 13.05 0.11
CA LYS A 598 -5.02 14.45 -0.17
C LYS A 598 -5.89 15.00 0.96
N ILE A 599 -6.33 14.12 1.85
CA ILE A 599 -7.27 14.39 2.89
C ILE A 599 -6.67 14.03 4.21
N ILE A 600 -6.24 12.74 4.66
CA ILE A 600 -4.57 11.75 6.82
C ILE A 600 -3.26 12.49 7.38
N ALA A 601 -2.18 12.45 6.59
CA ALA A 601 -1.09 13.40 6.55
C ALA A 601 -1.34 14.78 7.14
N SER A 602 -2.53 15.42 7.11
CA SER A 602 -2.80 16.82 7.42
C SER A 602 -3.45 17.15 8.74
N GLU A 603 -3.82 16.17 9.57
CA GLU A 603 -3.77 16.43 11.03
C GLU A 603 -2.70 15.62 11.74
N PHE A 604 -2.11 14.69 11.00
CA PHE A 604 -0.73 14.33 11.18
C PHE A 604 0.18 15.32 10.44
N PHE A 605 -0.27 16.49 9.97
CA PHE A 605 0.67 17.48 9.41
C PHE A 605 0.92 18.43 10.54
N MET A 606 2.02 19.13 10.36
CA MET A 606 2.93 19.27 11.45
C MET A 606 2.70 20.53 12.27
N ASP A 607 1.43 20.92 12.34
CA ASP A 607 0.93 22.03 13.11
C ASP A 607 -0.49 21.73 13.65
N ARG A 608 -0.92 20.47 13.63
CA ARG A 608 -2.26 20.05 14.09
C ARG A 608 -2.24 19.05 15.24
N VAL A 609 -1.28 18.12 15.24
CA VAL A 609 -0.78 17.46 16.46
C VAL A 609 -0.30 18.46 17.53
N ARG A 610 -0.11 19.73 17.13
CA ARG A 610 0.12 20.96 17.90
C ARG A 610 -0.97 21.16 18.94
N GLY A 611 -2.22 20.86 18.56
CA GLY A 611 -3.39 20.94 19.44
C GLY A 611 -3.60 19.67 20.23
N MET A 612 -3.02 18.56 19.75
CA MET A 612 -3.05 17.27 20.42
C MET A 612 -2.00 17.18 21.54
N VAL A 613 -1.04 18.12 21.64
CA VAL A 613 -0.05 18.18 22.73
C VAL A 613 -0.70 18.24 24.11
N ALA A 614 -1.78 19.03 24.24
CA ALA A 614 -2.48 19.17 25.51
C ALA A 614 -3.14 17.85 25.95
N LEU A 615 -3.91 17.21 25.06
CA LEU A 615 -4.54 15.92 25.34
C LEU A 615 -3.52 14.76 25.43
N MET A 616 -2.36 14.87 24.76
CA MET A 616 -1.20 13.98 24.94
C MET A 616 -0.59 14.09 26.32
N ALA A 617 -0.47 15.30 26.85
CA ALA A 617 -0.01 15.51 28.21
C ALA A 617 -1.07 15.03 29.21
N GLU A 618 -2.36 15.25 28.93
CA GLU A 618 -3.47 14.92 29.84
C GLU A 618 -3.64 13.41 30.04
N ALA A 619 -3.77 12.61 28.98
CA ALA A 619 -3.79 11.15 29.11
C ALA A 619 -2.45 10.58 29.62
N GLY A 620 -1.34 11.32 29.42
CA GLY A 620 -0.05 11.01 30.01
C GLY A 620 -0.07 11.14 31.52
N SER A 621 -0.63 12.24 32.02
CA SER A 621 -0.85 12.47 33.45
C SER A 621 -1.72 11.37 34.06
N SER A 622 -2.77 10.90 33.37
CA SER A 622 -3.59 9.78 33.86
C SER A 622 -2.79 8.49 34.07
N LEU A 623 -1.84 8.16 33.16
CA LEU A 623 -0.94 7.01 33.37
C LEU A 623 0.07 7.26 34.50
N ILE A 624 0.58 8.48 34.63
CA ILE A 624 1.47 8.83 35.76
C ILE A 624 0.73 8.72 37.09
N GLU A 625 -0.51 9.18 37.20
CA GLU A 625 -1.34 9.05 38.41
C GLU A 625 -1.59 7.57 38.77
N LYS A 626 -1.91 6.74 37.76
CA LYS A 626 -2.04 5.27 37.89
C LYS A 626 -0.75 4.63 38.43
N TRP A 627 0.42 5.10 38.00
CA TRP A 627 1.72 4.61 38.47
C TRP A 627 2.11 5.15 39.85
N GLU A 628 1.93 6.45 40.14
CA GLU A 628 2.23 7.03 41.46
C GLU A 628 1.37 6.36 42.54
N ALA A 629 0.08 6.10 42.26
CA ALA A 629 -0.82 5.37 43.17
C ALA A 629 -0.43 3.90 43.39
N ARG A 630 0.26 3.26 42.42
CA ARG A 630 0.74 1.87 42.49
C ARG A 630 2.13 1.75 43.14
N ILE A 631 3.01 2.72 42.92
CA ILE A 631 4.41 2.71 43.38
C ILE A 631 4.51 3.18 44.83
N GLY A 632 3.75 4.22 45.22
CA GLY A 632 3.86 4.84 46.54
C GLY A 632 5.19 5.58 46.77
N ASP A 633 5.37 6.18 47.94
CA ASP A 633 6.58 6.93 48.26
C ASP A 633 7.71 6.01 48.74
N GLY A 634 8.78 5.94 47.94
CA GLY A 634 10.01 5.21 48.25
C GLY A 634 10.01 3.72 47.93
N SER A 635 8.86 3.08 47.73
CA SER A 635 8.76 1.65 47.38
C SER A 635 9.26 1.33 45.97
N MET A 636 9.90 0.17 45.83
CA MET A 636 10.24 -0.44 44.54
C MET A 636 9.10 -1.37 44.12
N VAL A 637 8.49 -1.12 42.95
CA VAL A 637 7.36 -1.93 42.45
C VAL A 637 7.62 -2.37 41.02
N GLU A 638 7.38 -3.65 40.73
CA GLU A 638 7.42 -4.15 39.35
C GLU A 638 6.18 -3.69 38.57
N ILE A 639 6.42 -3.13 37.39
CA ILE A 639 5.41 -2.73 36.42
C ILE A 639 5.65 -3.47 35.11
N GLU A 640 4.56 -4.03 34.59
CA GLU A 640 4.49 -4.65 33.27
C GLU A 640 4.23 -3.56 32.23
N VAL A 641 5.32 -2.94 31.75
CA VAL A 641 5.27 -1.93 30.69
C VAL A 641 5.13 -2.51 29.30
N ASP A 642 4.55 -3.70 29.18
CA ASP A 642 3.83 -4.20 27.99
C ASP A 642 2.30 -4.10 28.13
N GLU A 643 1.80 -3.82 29.34
CA GLU A 643 0.40 -3.60 29.70
C GLU A 643 0.15 -2.28 30.53
N ASP A 644 0.81 -1.14 30.20
CA ASP A 644 0.47 0.24 30.67
C ASP A 644 0.55 1.45 29.65
N LEU A 645 1.38 1.45 28.59
CA LEU A 645 1.52 2.52 27.56
C LEU A 645 0.50 2.56 26.38
N LYS A 646 -0.23 1.47 26.09
CA LYS A 646 -1.51 1.33 25.37
C LYS A 646 -2.62 1.96 26.20
N GLU A 647 -2.54 2.22 27.51
CA GLU A 647 -3.53 3.11 28.16
C GLU A 647 -3.29 4.52 27.70
N TYR A 648 -2.02 4.92 27.80
CA TYR A 648 -1.56 6.24 27.46
C TYR A 648 -1.80 6.52 25.97
N SER A 649 -1.03 5.84 25.14
CA SER A 649 -1.36 5.54 23.77
C SER A 649 -2.48 4.51 23.76
N ALA A 650 -3.59 4.74 24.49
CA ALA A 650 -4.94 4.57 23.99
C ALA A 650 -5.75 5.84 24.04
N ASP A 651 -5.79 6.39 25.23
CA ASP A 651 -6.68 7.48 25.58
C ASP A 651 -6.23 8.79 24.93
N VAL A 652 -4.93 8.96 24.65
CA VAL A 652 -4.37 10.09 23.88
C VAL A 652 -5.06 10.25 22.54
N ILE A 653 -4.94 9.25 21.66
CA ILE A 653 -5.74 9.19 20.44
C ILE A 653 -7.15 9.36 20.89
N SER A 654 -7.66 8.55 21.86
CA SER A 654 -9.06 8.45 22.27
C SER A 654 -9.68 9.74 22.87
N ARG A 655 -9.02 10.90 22.71
CA ARG A 655 -9.50 12.27 22.93
C ARG A 655 -9.39 13.25 21.74
N ALA A 656 -8.71 12.90 20.64
CA ALA A 656 -8.31 13.83 19.59
C ALA A 656 -9.25 13.97 18.35
N CYS A 657 -10.20 13.06 18.16
CA CYS A 657 -10.75 12.57 16.87
C CYS A 657 -12.11 11.78 16.81
N PHE A 658 -12.88 11.68 17.88
CA PHE A 658 -14.16 10.95 18.03
C PHE A 658 -15.06 11.70 19.02
N GLY A 659 -14.50 12.54 19.91
CA GLY A 659 -15.19 13.10 21.08
C GLY A 659 -15.61 12.04 22.12
N SER A 660 -14.74 11.07 22.34
CA SER A 660 -14.79 9.86 23.13
C SER A 660 -13.76 9.88 24.30
N SER A 661 -13.26 8.71 24.67
CA SER A 661 -12.26 8.36 25.70
C SER A 661 -12.00 6.85 25.53
N TYR A 662 -10.85 6.33 25.94
CA TYR A 662 -10.44 4.94 25.69
C TYR A 662 -11.55 3.93 26.04
N GLU A 663 -12.14 4.06 27.23
CA GLU A 663 -13.24 3.22 27.72
C GLU A 663 -14.43 3.05 26.74
N LYS A 664 -14.71 4.03 25.87
CA LYS A 664 -15.77 3.94 24.84
C LYS A 664 -15.36 3.09 23.64
N GLY A 665 -14.07 2.98 23.39
CA GLY A 665 -13.50 2.08 22.40
C GLY A 665 -13.28 0.66 22.91
N LYS A 666 -12.80 0.54 24.17
CA LYS A 666 -12.25 -0.62 24.89
C LYS A 666 -12.57 -2.01 24.36
N GLU A 667 -13.85 -2.37 24.24
CA GLU A 667 -14.28 -3.70 23.80
C GLU A 667 -13.70 -4.11 22.43
N ILE A 668 -13.53 -3.13 21.54
CA ILE A 668 -13.12 -3.41 20.17
C ILE A 668 -11.64 -3.81 20.13
N PHE A 669 -10.83 -3.41 21.12
CA PHE A 669 -9.40 -3.72 21.22
C PHE A 669 -9.12 -5.15 21.53
N THR A 670 -9.81 -5.67 22.54
CA THR A 670 -9.76 -7.08 22.84
C THR A 670 -10.19 -7.89 21.62
N LYS A 671 -11.28 -7.48 20.94
CA LYS A 671 -11.80 -8.14 19.72
C LYS A 671 -10.77 -8.27 18.59
N ILE A 672 -9.85 -7.32 18.42
CA ILE A 672 -8.83 -7.44 17.37
C ILE A 672 -7.47 -7.83 17.86
N THR A 673 -7.05 -7.45 19.04
CA THR A 673 -5.89 -8.08 19.66
C THR A 673 -6.04 -9.62 19.59
N ASP A 674 -7.28 -10.14 19.68
CA ASP A 674 -7.65 -11.51 19.29
C ASP A 674 -7.61 -11.81 17.78
N LEU A 675 -8.29 -11.03 16.92
CA LEU A 675 -8.36 -11.28 15.46
C LEU A 675 -6.98 -11.29 14.77
N GLN A 676 -6.11 -10.39 15.22
CA GLN A 676 -4.68 -10.27 14.96
C GLN A 676 -3.95 -11.58 15.31
N LYS A 677 -3.96 -11.97 16.60
CA LYS A 677 -3.38 -13.24 17.08
C LYS A 677 -3.88 -14.44 16.25
N LEU A 678 -5.16 -14.45 15.87
CA LEU A 678 -5.78 -15.50 15.05
C LEU A 678 -5.39 -15.50 13.55
N LEU A 679 -4.93 -14.37 13.00
CA LEU A 679 -4.52 -14.25 11.59
C LEU A 679 -3.00 -14.42 11.40
N CYS A 680 -2.20 -14.02 12.39
CA CYS A 680 -0.76 -14.25 12.40
C CYS A 680 -0.43 -15.68 12.82
N GLY A 681 -1.06 -16.16 13.89
CA GLY A 681 -0.64 -17.38 14.59
C GLY A 681 0.80 -17.23 15.12
N GLU A 682 1.48 -18.36 15.31
CA GLU A 682 2.87 -18.38 15.82
C GLU A 682 3.91 -17.82 14.83
N ASN A 683 3.56 -17.64 13.55
CA ASN A 683 4.53 -17.37 12.49
C ASN A 683 3.89 -16.63 11.30
N PHE A 684 4.05 -15.32 11.25
CA PHE A 684 3.24 -14.41 10.43
C PHE A 684 3.33 -14.66 8.90
N LEU A 685 4.47 -15.01 8.29
CA LEU A 685 4.54 -15.27 6.82
C LEU A 685 4.68 -16.74 6.44
N VAL A 686 3.97 -17.57 7.19
CA VAL A 686 4.06 -19.04 7.13
C VAL A 686 2.68 -19.65 7.16
N SER A 687 1.80 -19.03 7.95
CA SER A 687 0.36 -19.04 7.79
C SER A 687 -0.02 -18.31 6.48
N SER A 688 0.25 -18.94 5.33
CA SER A 688 -0.46 -18.56 4.10
C SER A 688 -1.92 -19.00 4.26
N ILE A 689 -2.86 -18.05 4.14
CA ILE A 689 -4.30 -18.40 4.06
C ILE A 689 -4.58 -18.93 2.65
N SER A 690 -3.99 -20.09 2.38
CA SER A 690 -4.13 -20.87 1.17
C SER A 690 -5.59 -21.33 1.01
N LEU A 691 -5.96 -21.72 -0.21
CA LEU A 691 -7.23 -22.41 -0.44
C LEU A 691 -7.35 -23.66 0.44
N SER A 692 -6.23 -24.35 0.70
CA SER A 692 -6.16 -25.51 1.60
C SER A 692 -6.61 -25.19 3.03
N GLU A 693 -6.06 -24.17 3.69
CA GLU A 693 -6.43 -23.83 5.08
C GLU A 693 -7.92 -23.48 5.24
N LYS A 694 -8.54 -22.88 4.21
CA LYS A 694 -9.99 -22.56 4.23
C LYS A 694 -10.88 -23.82 4.21
N PHE A 695 -10.40 -24.93 3.64
CA PHE A 695 -11.09 -26.22 3.70
C PHE A 695 -10.70 -27.05 4.93
N PHE A 696 -9.44 -26.98 5.38
CA PHE A 696 -8.94 -27.80 6.50
C PHE A 696 -9.14 -27.18 7.90
N LYS A 697 -9.40 -25.87 8.05
CA LYS A 697 -9.62 -25.20 9.36
C LYS A 697 -10.95 -24.41 9.44
N PRO A 698 -12.12 -25.04 9.23
CA PRO A 698 -13.41 -24.34 9.21
C PRO A 698 -13.86 -23.79 10.58
N SER A 699 -13.23 -24.18 11.69
CA SER A 699 -13.45 -23.57 13.02
C SER A 699 -12.79 -22.19 13.14
N GLN A 700 -11.49 -22.10 12.85
CA GLN A 700 -10.73 -20.84 12.87
C GLN A 700 -11.32 -19.81 11.90
N HIS A 701 -11.68 -20.23 10.68
CA HIS A 701 -12.33 -19.32 9.71
C HIS A 701 -13.69 -18.80 10.18
N ARG A 702 -14.46 -19.59 10.95
CA ARG A 702 -15.70 -19.13 11.60
C ARG A 702 -15.44 -18.14 12.74
N ARG A 703 -14.41 -18.36 13.59
CA ARG A 703 -14.04 -17.39 14.66
C ARG A 703 -13.57 -16.06 14.08
N ILE A 704 -12.75 -16.08 13.02
CA ILE A 704 -12.30 -14.88 12.29
C ILE A 704 -13.50 -14.07 11.78
N LYS A 705 -14.45 -14.71 11.08
CA LYS A 705 -15.67 -14.07 10.58
C LYS A 705 -16.63 -13.58 11.68
N LYS A 706 -16.66 -14.27 12.83
CA LYS A 706 -17.46 -13.85 13.98
C LYS A 706 -16.92 -12.52 14.53
N LEU A 707 -15.63 -12.50 14.87
CA LEU A 707 -14.97 -11.28 15.38
C LEU A 707 -15.10 -10.15 14.37
N GLU A 708 -14.74 -10.37 13.09
CA GLU A 708 -14.90 -9.38 12.01
C GLU A 708 -16.31 -8.76 12.00
N LYS A 709 -17.37 -9.56 12.14
CA LYS A 709 -18.75 -9.03 12.22
C LYS A 709 -19.01 -8.21 13.49
N GLU A 710 -18.55 -8.69 14.65
CA GLU A 710 -18.75 -8.00 15.94
C GLU A 710 -18.05 -6.65 15.99
N ILE A 711 -16.86 -6.58 15.39
CA ILE A 711 -16.06 -5.37 15.18
C ILE A 711 -16.83 -4.39 14.30
N ASN A 712 -17.29 -4.87 13.14
CA ASN A 712 -18.06 -4.11 12.17
C ASN A 712 -19.40 -3.57 12.73
N SER A 713 -19.95 -4.21 13.78
CA SER A 713 -21.09 -3.67 14.54
C SER A 713 -20.68 -2.55 15.49
N SER A 714 -19.78 -2.83 16.46
CA SER A 714 -19.38 -1.87 17.49
C SER A 714 -18.80 -0.58 16.90
N ILE A 715 -18.04 -0.68 15.81
CA ILE A 715 -17.58 0.47 15.02
C ILE A 715 -18.73 1.38 14.58
N CYS A 716 -19.80 0.80 14.03
CA CYS A 716 -20.93 1.55 13.54
C CYS A 716 -21.78 2.15 14.66
N GLU A 717 -21.72 1.58 15.85
CA GLU A 717 -22.33 2.15 17.06
C GLU A 717 -21.55 3.41 17.50
N THR A 718 -20.20 3.37 17.55
CA THR A 718 -19.36 4.58 17.77
C THR A 718 -19.67 5.67 16.73
N VAL A 719 -19.75 5.28 15.46
CA VAL A 719 -20.07 6.18 14.33
C VAL A 719 -21.45 6.83 14.51
N GLN A 720 -22.49 6.04 14.80
CA GLN A 720 -23.84 6.58 15.01
C GLN A 720 -23.87 7.55 16.21
N GLN A 721 -23.25 7.17 17.33
CA GLN A 721 -23.15 8.04 18.50
C GLN A 721 -22.48 9.39 18.15
N ARG A 722 -21.41 9.40 17.36
CA ARG A 722 -20.78 10.67 16.94
C ARG A 722 -21.66 11.47 15.98
N GLN A 723 -22.40 10.84 15.06
CA GLN A 723 -23.39 11.55 14.22
C GLN A 723 -24.46 12.25 15.07
N GLU A 724 -24.94 11.59 16.12
CA GLU A 724 -25.93 12.13 17.05
C GLU A 724 -25.37 13.23 17.96
N GLN A 725 -24.08 13.22 18.30
CA GLN A 725 -23.42 14.30 19.05
C GLN A 725 -23.17 15.53 18.17
N CYS A 726 -22.66 15.33 16.95
CA CYS A 726 -22.40 16.42 15.99
C CYS A 726 -23.68 17.12 15.50
N SER A 727 -24.86 16.49 15.61
CA SER A 727 -26.14 17.14 15.33
C SER A 727 -26.65 18.03 16.47
N LYS A 728 -26.07 17.91 17.68
CA LYS A 728 -26.49 18.63 18.90
C LYS A 728 -25.50 19.73 19.32
N THR A 729 -24.29 19.76 18.77
CA THR A 729 -23.22 20.68 19.18
C THR A 729 -22.57 21.37 17.98
N SER A 730 -22.62 22.70 17.94
CA SER A 730 -22.05 23.52 16.87
C SER A 730 -20.56 23.82 17.08
N SER A 731 -19.74 22.77 17.23
CA SER A 731 -18.29 22.92 17.40
C SER A 731 -17.61 23.33 16.08
N SER A 732 -16.69 24.30 16.15
CA SER A 732 -15.89 24.75 15.00
C SER A 732 -14.66 23.89 14.76
N ASP A 733 -13.99 23.48 15.84
CA ASP A 733 -13.02 22.38 15.83
C ASP A 733 -13.75 21.06 16.02
N LYS A 734 -13.30 20.11 15.23
CA LYS A 734 -14.14 19.03 14.73
C LYS A 734 -13.16 17.93 14.39
N ASP A 735 -13.37 16.75 14.91
CA ASP A 735 -12.62 15.59 14.50
C ASP A 735 -12.88 15.25 13.03
N LEU A 736 -11.91 14.62 12.36
CA LEU A 736 -12.18 13.73 11.25
C LEU A 736 -13.17 12.61 11.50
N LEU A 737 -13.64 12.14 12.68
CA LEU A 737 -14.79 11.20 12.61
C LEU A 737 -15.97 11.97 12.01
N GLN A 738 -16.07 13.23 12.35
CA GLN A 738 -16.87 14.23 11.68
C GLN A 738 -16.25 14.74 10.37
N LEU A 739 -14.95 14.65 10.05
CA LEU A 739 -14.56 14.55 8.63
C LEU A 739 -15.16 13.25 8.07
N ILE A 740 -14.60 12.04 8.09
CA ILE A 740 -15.15 10.67 7.80
C ILE A 740 -16.65 10.48 7.63
N MET A 741 -17.46 11.24 8.36
CA MET A 741 -18.92 11.36 8.30
C MET A 741 -19.48 12.60 7.55
N GLU A 742 -18.96 13.83 7.60
CA GLU A 742 -19.25 14.87 6.57
C GLU A 742 -18.27 14.87 5.38
N ALA A 743 -17.36 13.91 5.38
CA ALA A 743 -16.50 13.40 4.33
C ALA A 743 -17.16 12.19 3.73
N ALA A 744 -18.47 12.16 3.89
CA ALA A 744 -19.32 11.05 3.81
C ALA A 744 -20.70 11.56 3.38
N MET A 745 -21.37 12.39 4.12
CA MET A 745 -22.68 12.89 3.71
C MET A 745 -22.85 13.76 2.40
N THR A 746 -22.32 13.49 1.18
CA THR A 746 -22.67 14.15 -0.14
C THR A 746 -22.19 13.58 -1.53
N ASP A 747 -21.45 12.46 -1.76
CA ASP A 747 -20.50 12.33 -2.91
C ASP A 747 -20.80 11.54 -4.20
N SER A 748 -20.07 11.90 -5.27
CA SER A 748 -20.41 11.66 -6.66
C SER A 748 -20.00 10.30 -7.22
N SER A 749 -18.77 9.76 -7.12
CA SER A 749 -18.60 8.33 -7.47
C SER A 749 -19.01 7.46 -6.33
N LEU A 750 -20.28 7.62 -5.90
CA LEU A 750 -20.85 6.83 -4.85
C LEU A 750 -22.39 6.51 -4.79
N ARG A 751 -23.32 7.48 -4.75
CA ARG A 751 -24.80 7.45 -4.41
C ARG A 751 -25.55 6.14 -4.01
N ALA A 752 -24.98 5.25 -3.20
CA ALA A 752 -25.71 4.23 -2.45
C ALA A 752 -25.01 3.72 -1.14
N LYS A 753 -25.72 2.89 -0.39
CA LYS A 753 -25.51 2.73 1.06
C LYS A 753 -24.62 1.55 1.51
N GLN A 754 -24.21 0.59 0.67
CA GLN A 754 -23.48 -0.57 1.20
C GLN A 754 -22.02 -0.27 1.54
N SER A 755 -21.25 0.30 0.60
CA SER A 755 -19.92 0.83 0.97
C SER A 755 -20.04 2.06 1.90
N SER A 756 -21.27 2.42 2.29
CA SER A 756 -21.60 3.41 3.32
C SER A 756 -21.39 2.94 4.72
N ARG A 757 -21.60 1.63 4.89
CA ARG A 757 -20.87 0.91 5.91
C ARG A 757 -19.41 0.73 5.51
N ASN A 758 -19.10 -0.04 4.46
CA ASN A 758 -17.75 -0.58 4.27
C ASN A 758 -16.66 0.46 4.50
N PHE A 759 -16.54 1.51 3.71
CA PHE A 759 -15.41 2.42 3.91
C PHE A 759 -15.36 3.04 5.31
N ILE A 760 -16.49 3.27 6.04
CA ILE A 760 -16.50 3.67 7.48
C ILE A 760 -16.11 2.54 8.43
N ILE A 761 -16.43 1.30 8.08
CA ILE A 761 -16.15 0.13 8.92
C ILE A 761 -14.71 -0.27 8.76
N ASP A 762 -14.33 -0.37 7.50
CA ASP A 762 -13.01 -0.51 6.97
C ASP A 762 -12.17 0.49 7.75
N ASN A 763 -12.27 1.81 7.55
CA ASN A 763 -11.29 2.72 8.13
C ASN A 763 -11.60 3.17 9.56
N CYS A 764 -12.15 2.19 10.23
CA CYS A 764 -12.31 2.03 11.62
C CYS A 764 -11.72 0.70 12.11
N LYS A 765 -10.63 0.22 11.51
CA LYS A 765 -9.91 -1.02 11.83
C LYS A 765 -8.38 -0.85 11.96
N THR A 766 -7.61 -0.47 10.97
CA THR A 766 -6.23 0.01 11.14
C THR A 766 -6.04 1.15 12.09
N MET A 767 -6.96 2.05 12.32
CA MET A 767 -6.72 3.06 13.34
C MET A 767 -6.83 2.38 14.66
N TYR A 768 -7.81 1.56 14.74
CA TYR A 768 -7.83 0.39 15.54
C TYR A 768 -6.43 -0.51 15.49
N PHE A 769 -5.33 -0.17 14.78
CA PHE A 769 -3.93 -0.72 14.71
C PHE A 769 -2.84 0.35 14.27
N VAL A 770 -2.24 1.18 15.15
CA VAL A 770 -0.80 1.67 15.20
C VAL A 770 -0.49 2.39 16.50
N GLY A 771 -1.53 2.85 17.16
CA GLY A 771 -1.41 3.38 18.49
C GLY A 771 -1.01 2.41 19.61
N HIS A 772 -1.04 1.07 19.44
CA HIS A 772 -0.47 0.14 20.44
C HIS A 772 1.03 0.34 20.29
N ASP A 773 1.54 1.40 20.92
CA ASP A 773 2.86 1.89 20.58
C ASP A 773 3.91 0.93 21.11
N THR A 774 4.50 0.25 20.16
CA THR A 774 5.56 -0.70 20.43
C THR A 774 6.91 0.00 20.61
N THR A 775 7.03 1.30 20.34
CA THR A 775 8.23 2.06 20.66
C THR A 775 8.43 2.21 22.17
N GLY A 776 7.36 2.48 22.91
CA GLY A 776 7.40 2.93 24.29
C GLY A 776 8.00 1.88 25.22
N ALA A 777 7.54 0.63 25.13
CA ALA A 777 8.08 -0.46 25.94
C ALA A 777 9.55 -0.77 25.59
N TRP A 778 9.93 -0.70 24.30
CA TRP A 778 11.35 -0.79 23.91
C TRP A 778 12.18 0.37 24.44
N SER A 779 11.61 1.58 24.52
CA SER A 779 12.30 2.78 25.02
C SER A 779 12.52 2.70 26.52
N LEU A 780 11.51 2.26 27.27
CA LEU A 780 11.65 2.01 28.70
C LEU A 780 12.59 0.83 28.96
N MET A 781 12.56 -0.25 28.16
CA MET A 781 13.52 -1.36 28.27
C MET A 781 14.98 -0.89 28.12
N LEU A 782 15.24 0.05 27.20
CA LEU A 782 16.60 0.57 26.97
C LEU A 782 17.00 1.62 28.00
N LEU A 783 16.11 2.53 28.39
CA LEU A 783 16.35 3.44 29.51
C LEU A 783 16.59 2.69 30.82
N ALA A 784 15.94 1.54 31.02
CA ALA A 784 16.15 0.64 32.15
C ALA A 784 17.52 -0.05 32.16
N LEU A 785 18.18 -0.14 31.00
CA LEU A 785 19.58 -0.58 30.84
C LEU A 785 20.57 0.59 30.91
N HIS A 786 20.12 1.82 30.65
CA HIS A 786 20.94 3.04 30.55
C HIS A 786 20.44 4.16 31.49
N PRO A 787 20.69 4.06 32.82
CA PRO A 787 20.25 5.07 33.79
C PRO A 787 20.84 6.47 33.57
N ASP A 788 22.02 6.57 32.94
CA ASP A 788 22.62 7.86 32.60
C ASP A 788 21.74 8.64 31.60
N TRP A 789 21.06 7.94 30.69
CA TRP A 789 20.09 8.55 29.78
C TRP A 789 18.77 8.91 30.46
N GLN A 790 18.34 8.18 31.48
CA GLN A 790 17.24 8.64 32.35
C GLN A 790 17.60 9.97 33.02
N ASP A 791 18.81 10.05 33.58
CA ASP A 791 19.26 11.25 34.31
C ASP A 791 19.43 12.45 33.37
N ARG A 792 20.01 12.27 32.16
CA ARG A 792 20.06 13.30 31.10
C ARG A 792 18.67 13.83 30.76
N ILE A 793 17.70 12.94 30.49
CA ILE A 793 16.32 13.31 30.16
C ILE A 793 15.65 14.03 31.33
N ARG A 794 15.82 13.56 32.57
CA ARG A 794 15.24 14.18 33.77
C ARG A 794 15.77 15.59 34.00
N SER A 795 17.08 15.81 33.85
CA SER A 795 17.68 17.14 33.95
C SER A 795 17.27 18.07 32.81
N GLU A 796 17.20 17.56 31.58
CA GLU A 796 16.71 18.32 30.42
C GLU A 796 15.24 18.73 30.59
N PHE A 797 14.39 17.82 31.06
CA PHE A 797 12.98 18.08 31.34
C PHE A 797 12.79 19.08 32.48
N ALA A 798 13.49 18.94 33.61
CA ALA A 798 13.39 19.88 34.72
C ALA A 798 13.83 21.32 34.35
N HIS A 799 14.76 21.47 33.41
CA HIS A 799 15.17 22.77 32.87
C HIS A 799 14.18 23.33 31.84
N THR A 800 13.64 22.47 30.97
CA THR A 800 12.78 22.86 29.84
C THR A 800 11.31 23.06 30.23
N CYS A 801 10.83 22.28 31.19
CA CYS A 801 9.43 22.19 31.62
C CYS A 801 9.29 22.38 33.15
N PRO A 802 9.76 23.51 33.75
CA PRO A 802 9.78 23.67 35.19
C PRO A 802 8.39 23.58 35.84
N ASP A 803 7.33 24.02 35.14
CA ASP A 803 5.93 23.91 35.59
C ASP A 803 5.28 22.55 35.27
N GLY A 804 6.06 21.56 34.79
CA GLY A 804 5.58 20.25 34.33
C GLY A 804 4.73 20.28 33.04
N ARG A 805 4.56 21.45 32.42
CA ARG A 805 3.72 21.66 31.24
C ARG A 805 4.46 21.38 29.94
N PHE A 806 3.77 20.79 28.97
CA PHE A 806 4.23 20.70 27.59
C PHE A 806 3.51 21.76 26.75
N ASP A 807 4.25 22.80 26.35
CA ASP A 807 4.05 23.40 25.04
C ASP A 807 5.03 22.75 24.04
N MET A 808 5.06 23.20 22.79
CA MET A 808 6.01 22.61 21.83
C MET A 808 7.35 23.33 21.74
N THR A 809 7.44 24.57 22.21
CA THR A 809 8.73 25.21 22.47
C THR A 809 9.57 24.26 23.32
N ALA A 810 8.97 23.70 24.38
CA ALA A 810 9.52 22.63 25.20
C ALA A 810 9.78 21.33 24.43
N ILE A 811 8.79 20.73 23.75
CA ILE A 811 9.01 19.46 23.01
C ILE A 811 10.12 19.59 21.93
N SER A 812 10.40 20.81 21.44
CA SER A 812 11.50 21.08 20.51
C SER A 812 12.88 21.11 21.18
N GLN A 813 12.92 21.50 22.45
CA GLN A 813 14.12 21.64 23.27
C GLN A 813 14.48 20.32 23.99
N LEU A 814 13.49 19.44 24.22
CA LEU A 814 13.66 18.07 24.70
C LEU A 814 14.40 17.18 23.66
N LYS A 815 15.71 17.38 23.55
CA LYS A 815 16.62 16.72 22.60
C LYS A 815 17.03 15.33 23.06
N SER A 816 17.40 15.15 24.32
CA SER A 816 17.93 13.89 24.88
C SER A 816 16.93 12.75 24.73
N VAL A 817 15.65 13.00 25.02
CA VAL A 817 14.57 12.03 24.75
C VAL A 817 14.39 11.78 23.25
N SER A 818 14.60 12.79 22.39
CA SER A 818 14.67 12.54 20.93
C SER A 818 15.74 11.51 20.64
N LEU A 819 17.00 11.78 21.03
CA LEU A 819 18.15 10.92 20.75
C LEU A 819 17.90 9.48 21.20
N VAL A 820 17.43 9.30 22.44
CA VAL A 820 17.10 7.99 23.02
C VAL A 820 16.09 7.27 22.15
N VAL A 821 14.98 7.94 21.83
CA VAL A 821 13.91 7.30 21.08
C VAL A 821 14.39 7.00 19.66
N GLN A 822 15.16 7.87 18.98
CA GLN A 822 15.83 7.57 17.69
C GLN A 822 16.60 6.23 17.70
N GLU A 823 17.33 5.96 18.78
CA GLU A 823 18.25 4.81 18.89
C GLU A 823 17.55 3.54 19.41
N THR A 824 16.59 3.69 20.34
CA THR A 824 15.63 2.63 20.67
C THR A 824 15.06 2.07 19.41
N LEU A 825 14.61 2.99 18.59
CA LEU A 825 14.00 2.75 17.33
C LEU A 825 15.00 2.16 16.33
N ARG A 826 16.27 2.62 16.29
CA ARG A 826 17.36 1.96 15.53
C ARG A 826 17.40 0.46 15.73
N LEU A 827 17.27 0.05 16.96
CA LEU A 827 17.37 -1.33 17.37
C LEU A 827 16.04 -2.07 17.28
N TYR A 828 14.94 -1.47 17.71
CA TYR A 828 13.65 -2.11 17.93
C TYR A 828 12.49 -1.45 17.17
N PRO A 829 12.45 -1.60 15.85
CA PRO A 829 11.37 -1.09 15.02
C PRO A 829 9.97 -1.72 15.20
N PRO A 830 8.94 -0.91 15.48
CA PRO A 830 7.54 -1.25 15.31
C PRO A 830 7.19 -1.92 13.96
N GLY A 831 6.88 -1.12 12.93
CA GLY A 831 6.25 -1.54 11.68
C GLY A 831 7.20 -2.29 10.79
N ALA A 832 7.48 -3.55 11.09
CA ALA A 832 8.81 -4.08 10.80
C ALA A 832 9.09 -4.52 9.35
N PHE A 833 8.39 -4.06 8.30
CA PHE A 833 8.28 -4.88 7.09
C PHE A 833 8.10 -4.17 5.73
N VAL A 834 9.17 -3.82 4.98
CA VAL A 834 9.10 -3.12 3.67
C VAL A 834 8.54 -3.96 2.51
N ALA A 835 7.35 -4.51 2.66
CA ALA A 835 6.63 -5.38 1.73
C ALA A 835 6.12 -4.66 0.47
N ARG A 836 6.22 -5.19 -0.76
CA ARG A 836 5.88 -4.46 -2.00
C ARG A 836 5.31 -5.29 -3.15
N GLU A 837 3.98 -5.45 -3.36
CA GLU A 837 3.47 -5.83 -4.71
C GLU A 837 3.34 -4.61 -5.62
N THR A 838 4.47 -4.43 -6.22
CA THR A 838 4.78 -3.84 -7.47
C THR A 838 3.68 -4.14 -8.54
N LEU A 839 3.36 -3.22 -9.50
CA LEU A 839 2.32 -3.44 -10.54
C LEU A 839 2.74 -3.51 -12.06
N ASP A 840 3.94 -3.10 -12.53
CA ASP A 840 4.38 -2.92 -13.95
C ASP A 840 5.85 -2.39 -14.17
N GLU A 841 6.66 -2.83 -15.16
CA GLU A 841 8.14 -2.54 -15.23
C GLU A 841 8.56 -1.06 -15.03
N VAL A 842 9.62 -0.86 -14.24
CA VAL A 842 10.37 0.42 -14.06
C VAL A 842 11.91 0.17 -14.10
N ARG A 843 12.78 1.13 -13.71
CA ARG A 843 14.18 0.83 -13.28
C ARG A 843 14.69 1.57 -12.05
N LEU A 844 15.53 0.85 -11.31
CA LEU A 844 16.25 1.13 -10.10
C LEU A 844 17.64 0.50 -10.18
N GLY A 845 18.67 1.22 -9.75
CA GLY A 845 20.06 0.76 -9.83
C GLY A 845 20.34 0.03 -11.14
N ASN A 846 20.82 -1.20 -11.02
CA ASN A 846 21.31 -1.99 -12.14
C ASN A 846 20.56 -3.32 -12.38
N VAL A 847 19.45 -3.60 -11.70
CA VAL A 847 18.76 -4.90 -11.80
C VAL A 847 17.31 -4.73 -12.28
N VAL A 848 16.77 -5.81 -12.86
CA VAL A 848 15.73 -5.77 -13.90
C VAL A 848 14.68 -6.96 -13.71
N ILE A 849 13.42 -6.89 -14.18
CA ILE A 849 12.20 -6.68 -13.35
C ILE A 849 10.91 -7.58 -13.57
N PRO A 850 10.42 -8.70 -12.94
CA PRO A 850 9.14 -9.48 -13.35
C PRO A 850 7.61 -9.41 -12.81
N LYS A 851 6.48 -9.34 -13.60
CA LYS A 851 5.05 -8.97 -13.12
C LYS A 851 4.39 -9.74 -11.95
N GLY A 852 4.13 -9.01 -10.85
CA GLY A 852 3.35 -9.44 -9.68
C GLY A 852 4.19 -10.08 -8.57
N VAL A 853 5.51 -9.85 -8.62
CA VAL A 853 6.46 -10.17 -7.55
C VAL A 853 6.30 -9.15 -6.43
N CYS A 854 6.70 -9.54 -5.22
CA CYS A 854 6.68 -8.69 -4.04
C CYS A 854 8.12 -8.31 -3.61
N ILE A 855 8.62 -7.06 -3.64
CA ILE A 855 9.94 -6.77 -3.04
C ILE A 855 9.85 -6.60 -1.53
N TRP A 856 10.97 -6.79 -0.85
CA TRP A 856 11.04 -6.55 0.57
C TRP A 856 12.44 -6.11 1.10
N THR A 857 12.45 -4.95 1.82
CA THR A 857 13.57 -4.37 2.64
C THR A 857 13.47 -4.46 4.17
N LEU A 858 14.57 -4.84 4.82
CA LEU A 858 14.64 -5.01 6.27
C LEU A 858 16.01 -4.72 6.82
N ILE A 859 16.00 -4.60 8.13
CA ILE A 859 16.55 -3.45 8.77
C ILE A 859 16.96 -3.77 10.19
N PRO A 860 16.36 -4.69 10.96
CA PRO A 860 17.16 -5.35 11.97
C PRO A 860 18.45 -5.94 11.33
N THR A 861 18.50 -6.21 10.02
CA THR A 861 19.76 -6.20 9.23
C THR A 861 20.30 -4.82 8.83
N LEU A 862 19.69 -4.05 7.92
CA LEU A 862 20.21 -2.75 7.42
C LEU A 862 20.55 -1.70 8.51
N HIS A 863 20.04 -1.86 9.74
CA HIS A 863 20.26 -1.07 10.96
C HIS A 863 21.23 -1.69 11.95
N ARG A 864 21.55 -2.96 11.81
CA ARG A 864 22.71 -3.61 12.45
C ARG A 864 23.84 -3.85 11.43
N GLU A 865 23.77 -3.14 10.30
CA GLU A 865 24.72 -3.25 9.21
C GLU A 865 26.01 -2.51 9.56
N ILE A 866 27.06 -3.25 9.88
CA ILE A 866 28.36 -2.71 10.31
C ILE A 866 28.95 -1.75 9.25
N GLU A 867 28.74 -2.04 7.96
CA GLU A 867 29.13 -1.13 6.87
C GLU A 867 28.45 0.25 6.96
N ILE A 868 27.24 0.36 7.52
CA ILE A 868 26.47 1.62 7.62
C ILE A 868 26.68 2.29 8.99
N TRP A 869 26.68 1.51 10.08
CA TRP A 869 26.59 2.03 11.46
C TRP A 869 27.91 2.00 12.25
N GLY A 870 28.89 1.18 11.83
CA GLY A 870 30.13 0.91 12.58
C GLY A 870 30.10 -0.45 13.27
N GLU A 871 31.20 -0.86 13.91
CA GLU A 871 31.25 -2.13 14.66
C GLU A 871 30.23 -2.15 15.82
N ASP A 872 29.98 -0.97 16.41
CA ASP A 872 28.98 -0.73 17.45
C ASP A 872 27.52 -0.76 16.93
N ALA A 873 27.25 -1.23 15.70
CA ALA A 873 25.91 -1.31 15.08
C ALA A 873 24.87 -2.07 15.92
N ASN A 874 25.30 -2.84 16.90
CA ASN A 874 24.47 -3.64 17.79
C ASN A 874 24.27 -3.03 19.19
N GLU A 875 24.99 -1.95 19.53
CA GLU A 875 24.92 -1.25 20.81
C GLU A 875 23.88 -0.12 20.79
N PHE A 876 23.28 0.21 21.94
CA PHE A 876 22.47 1.42 22.11
C PHE A 876 23.35 2.65 22.35
N LYS A 877 23.45 3.52 21.33
CA LYS A 877 24.31 4.71 21.33
C LYS A 877 23.58 5.95 20.77
N PRO A 878 22.73 6.62 21.57
CA PRO A 878 21.91 7.75 21.10
C PRO A 878 22.69 8.96 20.60
N GLU A 879 23.96 9.11 20.99
CA GLU A 879 24.87 10.14 20.50
C GLU A 879 25.00 10.17 18.96
N ARG A 880 24.72 9.05 18.26
CA ARG A 880 24.63 9.02 16.78
C ARG A 880 23.74 10.14 16.22
N PHE A 881 22.73 10.57 16.97
CA PHE A 881 21.73 11.55 16.51
C PHE A 881 21.98 12.98 16.95
N ALA A 882 23.04 13.25 17.72
CA ALA A 882 23.30 14.58 18.28
C ALA A 882 23.34 15.67 17.19
N ASP A 883 23.91 15.31 16.05
CA ASP A 883 24.10 16.13 14.85
C ASP A 883 22.96 15.96 13.82
N GLY A 884 21.90 15.24 14.21
CA GLY A 884 20.78 14.83 13.38
C GLY A 884 21.06 13.66 12.44
N ILE A 885 19.99 12.97 12.04
CA ILE A 885 19.96 11.81 11.13
C ILE A 885 20.95 11.89 9.96
N ALA A 886 21.06 13.06 9.33
CA ALA A 886 21.85 13.26 8.13
C ALA A 886 23.37 13.01 8.33
N LYS A 887 23.82 12.77 9.56
CA LYS A 887 25.18 12.39 9.94
C LYS A 887 25.25 11.09 10.77
N ALA A 888 24.12 10.46 11.11
CA ALA A 888 24.06 9.43 12.15
C ALA A 888 24.63 8.04 11.76
N GLY A 889 24.88 7.83 10.47
CA GLY A 889 25.52 6.65 9.91
C GLY A 889 26.11 6.99 8.55
N LYS A 890 27.00 6.14 8.02
CA LYS A 890 27.74 6.41 6.77
C LYS A 890 26.83 6.63 5.56
N VAL A 891 25.60 6.12 5.61
CA VAL A 891 24.61 6.31 4.54
C VAL A 891 23.22 6.63 5.12
N PRO A 892 22.90 7.90 5.44
CA PRO A 892 21.66 8.31 6.08
C PRO A 892 20.42 8.30 5.16
N GLN A 893 20.55 7.79 3.93
CA GLN A 893 19.40 7.40 3.10
C GLN A 893 18.98 5.96 3.40
N LEU A 894 19.88 5.16 3.98
CA LEU A 894 19.62 3.89 4.65
C LEU A 894 19.16 4.14 6.09
N TYR A 895 18.61 5.34 6.30
CA TYR A 895 17.78 5.76 7.38
C TYR A 895 16.34 5.81 6.82
N MET A 896 15.43 4.90 7.21
CA MET A 896 14.17 4.65 6.45
C MET A 896 13.06 3.81 7.17
N PRO A 897 12.35 4.32 8.19
CA PRO A 897 11.48 3.54 9.14
C PRO A 897 9.96 2.86 8.97
N PHE A 898 8.58 3.05 9.04
CA PHE A 898 7.33 3.89 9.26
C PHE A 898 6.62 4.40 7.98
N GLY A 899 7.40 4.62 6.93
CA GLY A 899 7.18 5.18 5.59
C GLY A 899 8.22 6.12 4.93
N ALA A 900 8.64 5.84 3.70
CA ALA A 900 9.34 6.73 2.77
C ALA A 900 8.84 6.39 1.35
N GLY A 901 8.37 7.32 0.53
CA GLY A 901 8.63 8.76 0.60
C GLY A 901 7.55 9.67 1.10
N HIS A 902 6.79 10.29 0.20
CA HIS A 902 5.42 10.69 0.50
C HIS A 902 4.53 9.46 0.62
N ARG A 903 5.04 8.27 0.23
CA ARG A 903 5.04 7.04 1.03
C ARG A 903 4.66 7.44 2.49
N GLN A 904 5.62 8.05 3.21
CA GLN A 904 5.65 8.76 4.51
C GLN A 904 4.94 8.05 5.64
N CYS A 905 5.49 7.82 6.84
CA CYS A 905 4.61 7.52 7.98
C CYS A 905 3.73 8.73 8.19
N LEU A 906 2.46 8.55 7.93
CA LEU A 906 1.47 9.51 8.33
C LEU A 906 1.46 9.62 9.85
N GLY A 907 1.43 8.49 10.54
CA GLY A 907 1.77 8.36 11.96
C GLY A 907 3.05 9.05 12.45
N LYS A 908 4.06 9.40 11.62
CA LYS A 908 5.37 9.96 12.07
C LYS A 908 5.15 11.12 12.99
N ASN A 909 4.32 11.99 12.47
CA ASN A 909 4.03 13.30 12.96
C ASN A 909 3.02 13.23 14.09
N PHE A 910 2.42 12.06 14.23
CA PHE A 910 1.74 11.58 15.40
C PHE A 910 2.57 10.48 16.15
N ALA A 911 3.90 10.41 16.16
CA ALA A 911 4.55 9.31 16.93
C ALA A 911 5.76 9.73 17.79
N LEU A 912 5.99 11.03 18.05
CA LEU A 912 7.20 11.57 18.70
C LEU A 912 7.02 12.80 19.64
N VAL A 913 5.84 12.93 20.24
CA VAL A 913 5.38 14.02 21.12
C VAL A 913 4.59 13.30 22.15
N GLU A 914 3.64 12.43 21.82
CA GLU A 914 3.11 11.45 22.77
C GLU A 914 4.24 10.56 23.33
N LEU A 915 5.03 9.86 22.51
CA LEU A 915 6.25 9.15 22.93
C LEU A 915 7.27 10.00 23.71
N LYS A 916 7.61 11.21 23.23
CA LYS A 916 8.45 12.13 24.00
C LYS A 916 7.81 12.58 25.32
N ILE A 917 6.50 12.84 25.32
CA ILE A 917 5.71 13.28 26.47
C ILE A 917 5.72 12.17 27.48
N ILE A 918 5.32 10.95 27.13
CA ILE A 918 5.22 9.87 28.09
C ILE A 918 6.58 9.40 28.58
N ILE A 919 7.60 9.36 27.73
CA ILE A 919 8.95 9.04 28.19
C ILE A 919 9.50 10.17 29.07
N SER A 920 9.27 11.44 28.75
CA SER A 920 9.69 12.55 29.61
C SER A 920 8.89 12.57 30.93
N LEU A 921 7.58 12.33 30.90
CA LEU A 921 6.71 12.20 32.07
C LEU A 921 7.20 11.07 32.98
N ILE A 922 7.32 9.85 32.43
CA ILE A 922 7.75 8.67 33.17
C ILE A 922 9.15 8.89 33.75
N VAL A 923 10.11 9.36 32.95
CA VAL A 923 11.48 9.61 33.44
C VAL A 923 11.54 10.79 34.41
N SER A 924 10.66 11.80 34.30
CA SER A 924 10.60 12.93 35.24
C SER A 924 10.13 12.52 36.63
N LYS A 925 9.23 11.52 36.72
CA LYS A 925 8.63 11.06 37.98
C LYS A 925 9.24 9.79 38.55
N PHE A 926 9.86 8.97 37.69
CA PHE A 926 10.34 7.65 38.06
C PHE A 926 11.79 7.42 37.64
N ARG A 927 12.48 6.61 38.44
CA ARG A 927 13.73 5.93 38.09
C ARG A 927 13.44 4.44 38.08
N PHE A 928 13.96 3.74 37.08
CA PHE A 928 13.60 2.34 36.85
C PHE A 928 14.75 1.51 36.29
N SER A 929 14.64 0.19 36.42
CA SER A 929 15.61 -0.79 35.93
C SER A 929 14.89 -2.06 35.45
N LEU A 930 15.53 -2.91 34.65
CA LEU A 930 14.91 -4.15 34.17
C LEU A 930 14.67 -5.10 35.33
N SER A 931 13.49 -5.74 35.36
CA SER A 931 13.23 -6.80 36.33
C SER A 931 14.16 -8.00 36.13
N PRO A 932 14.61 -8.67 37.21
CA PRO A 932 15.26 -9.98 37.12
C PRO A 932 14.43 -11.05 36.40
N GLU A 933 13.09 -10.90 36.37
CA GLU A 933 12.17 -11.78 35.63
C GLU A 933 12.00 -11.40 34.14
N TYR A 934 12.59 -10.29 33.67
CA TYR A 934 12.41 -9.88 32.28
C TYR A 934 13.19 -10.78 31.31
N HIS A 935 12.43 -11.60 30.57
CA HIS A 935 12.95 -12.45 29.50
C HIS A 935 12.84 -11.75 28.14
N HIS A 936 13.95 -11.18 27.67
CA HIS A 936 14.01 -10.50 26.37
C HIS A 936 13.77 -11.47 25.20
N SER A 937 12.58 -11.38 24.60
CA SER A 937 12.19 -12.21 23.46
C SER A 937 11.37 -11.37 22.47
N PRO A 938 11.99 -10.58 21.58
CA PRO A 938 11.27 -9.88 20.51
C PRO A 938 10.52 -10.88 19.61
N SER A 939 9.33 -10.50 19.14
CA SER A 939 8.47 -11.34 18.30
C SER A 939 7.89 -10.54 17.16
N PHE A 940 7.53 -11.22 16.06
CA PHE A 940 6.97 -10.54 14.90
C PHE A 940 5.66 -11.16 14.46
N ARG A 941 4.62 -10.63 15.08
CA ARG A 941 3.24 -10.75 14.63
C ARG A 941 2.97 -9.35 14.06
N MET A 942 3.14 -9.18 12.74
CA MET A 942 3.19 -7.95 11.88
C MET A 942 3.87 -6.64 12.34
N ILE A 943 4.18 -6.47 13.61
CA ILE A 943 4.95 -5.43 14.27
C ILE A 943 5.91 -6.10 15.27
N MET A 944 7.03 -5.44 15.60
CA MET A 944 7.90 -5.89 16.71
C MET A 944 7.33 -5.48 18.06
N GLY A 945 6.59 -6.38 18.69
CA GLY A 945 6.47 -6.40 20.15
C GLY A 945 7.28 -7.53 20.76
N PRO A 946 7.52 -7.57 22.07
CA PRO A 946 8.07 -8.74 22.71
C PRO A 946 7.01 -9.87 22.71
N SER A 947 7.48 -11.09 22.94
CA SER A 947 6.62 -12.27 23.17
C SER A 947 5.92 -12.18 24.52
N ASN A 948 6.62 -11.60 25.49
CA ASN A 948 6.36 -11.54 26.93
C ASN A 948 6.47 -10.09 27.37
N SER A 949 5.83 -9.75 28.49
CA SER A 949 5.78 -8.37 28.97
C SER A 949 7.16 -7.77 29.28
N VAL A 950 7.45 -6.52 28.88
CA VAL A 950 8.59 -5.76 29.44
C VAL A 950 8.31 -5.46 30.91
N LYS A 951 9.04 -6.12 31.79
CA LYS A 951 8.99 -5.91 33.24
C LYS A 951 10.10 -4.95 33.67
N ILE A 952 9.74 -3.84 34.29
CA ILE A 952 10.69 -2.92 34.95
C ILE A 952 10.34 -2.78 36.43
N VAL A 953 11.35 -2.59 37.27
CA VAL A 953 11.19 -2.21 38.67
C VAL A 953 11.32 -0.69 38.75
N CYS A 954 10.25 -0.02 39.17
CA CYS A 954 10.13 1.44 39.27
C CYS A 954 10.19 1.92 40.72
N GLN A 955 10.76 3.11 40.90
CA GLN A 955 10.68 3.92 42.13
C GLN A 955 10.31 5.36 41.74
N ARG A 956 9.51 6.05 42.58
CA ARG A 956 9.26 7.49 42.50
C ARG A 956 10.52 8.28 42.91
N VAL A 957 10.79 9.42 42.29
CA VAL A 957 11.97 10.29 42.55
C VAL A 957 11.58 11.73 42.82
#